data_AF-A0A395T9H2-F1
#
_entry.id   AF-A0A395T9H2-F1
#
_cell.length_a   1.000
_cell.length_b   1.000
_cell.length_c   1.000
_cell.angle_alpha   90.00
_cell.angle_beta   90.00
_cell.angle_gamma   90.00
#
_symmetry.space_group_name_H-M   'P 1'
#
loop_
_entity.id
_entity.type
_entity.pdbx_description
1 polymer ?
#
loop_
_entity_poly.entity_id
_entity_poly.type
_entity_poly.pdbx_seq_one_letter_code
_entity_poly.pdbx_strand_id
1 'polypeptide(L)'
;MSSNINLVDEYLAKGTWKTAENANSTYSNQGLMQYVSNQVIAQYWLEKIYTPEIRQYDSENRFHVHDLGFLSAYCSGWSIEDILLQGFGGVENKIQCRSAKHLNTALNQIVNFLFTLQGELAGAQALSSFDTYLAPFIRSDNMSYTEVFKCVQSFVYSLNVPTRSGFQAPFTNLSLDLVCPKRLGDQCVIIGGELRTEWIYSDFQKEMDILNKAFAEVMMQGDGNGNIFSFPIPTYNISDEIDWESPRWQSIWEMTAKYGVPYFANFVNSDLNPEDFRSMCCRLRLDLSKLHCRVGGQYGASPLTGSIGVVTLNLPNLAYRSNGSKETFMSELATTLRVAKDSLEIKRKLVDANSALYPYASHYLSATKHRTGSCWTNHFSTIGVNGMNEALLDLLGEDIKDRKDFALEVLEFIKNQLQDFQKETGNLYNLEASPAESTCFKFAKRDKELFPDRNIPTFYTNSTMLPVDTTEDLFEAMSHQEELQCSYTGGTVFHAFLGEQLPNWKLARDLIKTLTARFRVPYITLTPTFSICPTHGYRVGEQPECTVCGELTLVYSRIVGYFRPTRDWNRGKSKEFTQRKVYKYESGLQLDSDTKLSELEGQVASIQDLPVAGYIKSTLSDYPGKTQASIMFTSRCNLACPWCHNGPLVQGECDDVTILDVFQHINSTSHKCLVISGGEPTIHKGLVPFLRILKAAGISVKLDSNGTSPSVLKQIFAEKLVDFVAMDIKCGLENYKRVTGKKVKPKLLEASIELIKSSGVPYQFRTTVVPDIVDVEDLFEAKRLSGRNLTMQRFRNGGTILDESYRTFREHTDEEFDRLISQVA
;
A
#
# COMPACT_ATOMS: atom_id res chain seq x y z
N MET A 1 -43.48 11.90 11.11
CA MET A 1 -42.72 13.04 10.54
C MET A 1 -42.23 13.90 11.69
N SER A 2 -40.92 13.98 11.89
CA SER A 2 -40.35 14.98 12.80
C SER A 2 -40.70 16.36 12.25
N SER A 3 -41.28 17.24 13.07
CA SER A 3 -41.47 18.64 12.69
C SER A 3 -40.12 19.26 12.31
N ASN A 4 -40.05 20.09 11.27
CA ASN A 4 -38.82 20.82 10.92
C ASN A 4 -38.27 21.64 12.11
N ILE A 5 -39.13 22.02 13.05
CA ILE A 5 -38.77 22.71 14.30
C ILE A 5 -37.91 21.79 15.18
N ASN A 6 -38.27 20.51 15.29
CA ASN A 6 -37.55 19.55 16.12
C ASN A 6 -36.09 19.34 15.65
N LEU A 7 -35.82 19.45 14.33
CA LEU A 7 -34.45 19.35 13.81
C LEU A 7 -33.55 20.47 14.33
N VAL A 8 -34.11 21.68 14.47
CA VAL A 8 -33.38 22.83 15.01
C VAL A 8 -33.15 22.64 16.50
N ASP A 9 -34.18 22.25 17.26
CA ASP A 9 -34.08 22.01 18.70
C ASP A 9 -33.07 20.90 19.02
N GLU A 10 -33.07 19.80 18.25
CA GLU A 10 -32.12 18.69 18.37
C GLU A 10 -30.66 19.14 18.19
N TYR A 11 -30.39 19.98 17.18
CA TYR A 11 -29.06 20.50 16.93
C TYR A 11 -28.62 21.46 18.05
N LEU A 12 -29.48 22.39 18.45
CA LEU A 12 -29.21 23.36 19.52
C LEU A 12 -28.94 22.67 20.87
N ALA A 13 -29.67 21.59 21.16
CA ALA A 13 -29.48 20.78 22.36
C ALA A 13 -28.21 19.91 22.32
N LYS A 14 -27.48 19.86 21.19
CA LYS A 14 -26.39 18.91 20.93
C LYS A 14 -26.81 17.46 21.20
N GLY A 15 -28.10 17.17 21.03
CA GLY A 15 -28.72 15.93 21.51
C GLY A 15 -28.48 14.72 20.62
N THR A 16 -27.97 14.90 19.39
CA THR A 16 -27.83 13.83 18.41
C THR A 16 -26.36 13.58 18.05
N TRP A 17 -25.99 12.30 17.97
CA TRP A 17 -24.66 11.88 17.52
C TRP A 17 -24.38 12.26 16.05
N LYS A 18 -25.44 12.54 15.25
CA LYS A 18 -25.33 13.01 13.86
C LYS A 18 -24.55 14.32 13.74
N THR A 19 -24.52 15.14 14.79
CA THR A 19 -23.68 16.35 14.83
C THR A 19 -22.17 16.04 14.82
N ALA A 20 -21.77 14.83 15.21
CA ALA A 20 -20.41 14.31 15.19
C ALA A 20 -20.20 13.22 14.12
N GLU A 21 -21.06 13.17 13.09
CA GLU A 21 -20.97 12.17 12.01
C GLU A 21 -19.71 12.33 11.16
N ASN A 22 -19.26 13.58 10.97
CA ASN A 22 -18.08 13.96 10.20
C ASN A 22 -17.13 14.75 11.12
N ALA A 23 -15.90 14.27 11.30
CA ALA A 23 -14.92 14.90 12.18
C ALA A 23 -14.46 16.31 11.70
N ASN A 24 -14.78 16.68 10.46
CA ASN A 24 -14.56 18.03 9.94
C ASN A 24 -15.64 19.04 10.36
N SER A 25 -16.80 18.61 10.87
CA SER A 25 -17.91 19.48 11.28
C SER A 25 -17.68 20.12 12.64
N THR A 26 -18.00 21.40 12.78
CA THR A 26 -18.00 22.10 14.07
C THR A 26 -19.39 22.65 14.39
N TYR A 27 -19.80 22.54 15.66
CA TYR A 27 -21.02 23.17 16.16
C TYR A 27 -20.99 24.68 15.91
N SER A 28 -21.78 25.12 14.94
CA SER A 28 -21.86 26.51 14.49
C SER A 28 -23.22 26.78 13.84
N ASN A 29 -23.53 28.05 13.59
CA ASN A 29 -24.73 28.44 12.84
C ASN A 29 -24.72 27.91 11.39
N GLN A 30 -23.54 27.85 10.76
CA GLN A 30 -23.41 27.28 9.41
C GLN A 30 -23.59 25.75 9.43
N GLY A 31 -23.08 25.08 10.46
CA GLY A 31 -23.33 23.65 10.69
C GLY A 31 -24.81 23.35 10.91
N LEU A 32 -25.57 24.24 11.55
CA LEU A 32 -27.04 24.11 11.69
C LEU A 32 -27.73 24.17 10.32
N MET A 33 -27.38 25.16 9.49
CA MET A 33 -27.95 25.32 8.15
C MET A 33 -27.70 24.07 7.29
N GLN A 34 -26.48 23.54 7.34
CA GLN A 34 -26.12 22.31 6.64
C GLN A 34 -26.86 21.09 7.21
N TYR A 35 -26.95 20.94 8.55
CA TYR A 35 -27.68 19.84 9.19
C TYR A 35 -29.14 19.78 8.73
N VAL A 36 -29.84 20.91 8.79
CA VAL A 36 -31.25 20.99 8.38
C VAL A 36 -31.39 20.69 6.88
N SER A 37 -30.58 21.31 6.02
CA SER A 37 -30.64 21.05 4.57
C SER A 37 -30.39 19.59 4.23
N ASN A 38 -29.39 18.98 4.88
CA ASN A 38 -29.01 17.60 4.61
C ASN A 38 -30.15 16.63 4.98
N GLN A 39 -30.83 16.83 6.12
CA GLN A 39 -31.94 15.96 6.50
C GLN A 39 -33.12 16.09 5.52
N VAL A 40 -33.45 17.31 5.08
CA VAL A 40 -34.55 17.55 4.15
C VAL A 40 -34.26 16.93 2.78
N ILE A 41 -33.06 17.14 2.24
CA ILE A 41 -32.66 16.57 0.93
C ILE A 41 -32.58 15.04 1.01
N ALA A 42 -32.07 14.48 2.10
CA ALA A 42 -32.03 13.03 2.30
C ALA A 42 -33.42 12.41 2.32
N GLN A 43 -34.37 13.06 2.99
CA GLN A 43 -35.77 12.64 2.98
C GLN A 43 -36.36 12.73 1.56
N TYR A 44 -36.06 13.78 0.80
CA TYR A 44 -36.50 13.91 -0.59
C TYR A 44 -35.97 12.77 -1.47
N TRP A 45 -34.69 12.41 -1.37
CA TRP A 45 -34.13 11.24 -2.06
C TRP A 45 -34.91 9.97 -1.74
N LEU A 46 -35.04 9.64 -0.45
CA LEU A 46 -35.65 8.39 -0.02
C LEU A 46 -37.15 8.35 -0.32
N GLU A 47 -37.87 9.45 -0.10
CA GLU A 47 -39.33 9.49 -0.19
C GLU A 47 -39.89 9.72 -1.59
N LYS A 48 -39.19 10.51 -2.42
CA LYS A 48 -39.67 10.95 -3.74
C LYS A 48 -38.90 10.36 -4.90
N ILE A 49 -37.58 10.22 -4.80
CA ILE A 49 -36.74 9.84 -5.94
C ILE A 49 -36.52 8.33 -5.99
N TYR A 50 -36.12 7.73 -4.87
CA TYR A 50 -35.83 6.31 -4.82
C TYR A 50 -37.09 5.46 -4.73
N THR A 51 -37.02 4.28 -5.32
CA THR A 51 -38.12 3.32 -5.33
C THR A 51 -38.40 2.80 -3.91
N PRO A 52 -39.60 2.28 -3.65
CA PRO A 52 -39.92 1.65 -2.37
C PRO A 52 -38.93 0.53 -1.99
N GLU A 53 -38.45 -0.24 -2.98
CA GLU A 53 -37.47 -1.30 -2.78
C GLU A 53 -36.12 -0.76 -2.28
N ILE A 54 -35.57 0.29 -2.91
CA ILE A 54 -34.31 0.90 -2.47
C ILE A 54 -34.44 1.43 -1.04
N ARG A 55 -35.57 2.11 -0.74
CA ARG A 55 -35.85 2.62 0.61
C ARG A 55 -35.94 1.49 1.64
N GLN A 56 -36.56 0.37 1.27
CA GLN A 56 -36.66 -0.80 2.13
C GLN A 56 -35.26 -1.33 2.46
N TYR A 57 -34.39 -1.50 1.46
CA TYR A 57 -33.03 -2.03 1.66
C TYR A 57 -32.15 -1.11 2.52
N ASP A 58 -32.26 0.21 2.35
CA ASP A 58 -31.60 1.19 3.24
C ASP A 58 -32.15 1.09 4.68
N SER A 59 -33.48 0.98 4.85
CA SER A 59 -34.12 0.86 6.17
C SER A 59 -33.79 -0.45 6.91
N GLU A 60 -33.60 -1.52 6.13
CA GLU A 60 -33.18 -2.86 6.55
C GLU A 60 -31.67 -2.98 6.78
N ASN A 61 -30.94 -1.87 6.58
CA ASN A 61 -29.51 -1.73 6.83
C ASN A 61 -28.63 -2.70 6.00
N ARG A 62 -29.11 -3.12 4.82
CA ARG A 62 -28.41 -4.02 3.89
C ARG A 62 -27.27 -3.31 3.15
N PHE A 63 -27.46 -2.02 2.89
CA PHE A 63 -26.42 -1.12 2.39
C PHE A 63 -26.64 0.29 2.94
N HIS A 64 -25.68 1.18 2.69
CA HIS A 64 -25.77 2.60 2.96
C HIS A 64 -25.54 3.40 1.69
N VAL A 65 -26.50 4.25 1.32
CA VAL A 65 -26.31 5.25 0.27
C VAL A 65 -25.65 6.48 0.87
N HIS A 66 -24.47 6.83 0.37
CA HIS A 66 -23.69 7.96 0.89
C HIS A 66 -24.21 9.31 0.38
N ASP A 67 -24.00 10.34 1.20
CA ASP A 67 -24.23 11.76 0.87
C ASP A 67 -25.63 12.08 0.35
N LEU A 68 -26.64 11.41 0.90
CA LEU A 68 -28.05 11.74 0.65
C LEU A 68 -28.41 13.20 1.01
N GLY A 69 -27.58 13.90 1.77
CA GLY A 69 -27.76 15.33 2.04
C GLY A 69 -27.56 16.23 0.82
N PHE A 70 -27.02 15.71 -0.28
CA PHE A 70 -26.72 16.47 -1.49
C PHE A 70 -27.51 15.93 -2.69
N LEU A 71 -28.12 16.84 -3.43
CA LEU A 71 -28.74 16.54 -4.72
C LEU A 71 -27.71 16.74 -5.84
N SER A 72 -26.61 15.98 -5.81
CA SER A 72 -25.49 16.14 -6.75
C SER A 72 -24.67 14.86 -6.93
N ALA A 73 -23.72 14.90 -7.86
CA ALA A 73 -22.67 13.88 -7.96
C ALA A 73 -21.76 13.90 -6.72
N TYR A 74 -21.03 12.80 -6.50
CA TYR A 74 -20.22 12.64 -5.30
C TYR A 74 -18.91 13.42 -5.37
N CYS A 75 -17.91 12.92 -6.10
CA CYS A 75 -16.58 13.51 -6.13
C CYS A 75 -16.08 13.65 -7.58
N SER A 76 -15.11 14.54 -7.79
CA SER A 76 -14.55 14.81 -9.12
C SER A 76 -13.06 15.18 -9.03
N GLY A 77 -12.27 14.66 -9.97
CA GLY A 77 -10.94 15.15 -10.30
C GLY A 77 -11.02 16.16 -11.44
N TRP A 78 -10.24 17.23 -11.36
CA TRP A 78 -10.26 18.34 -12.31
C TRP A 78 -8.93 18.50 -13.05
N SER A 79 -9.02 19.05 -14.25
CA SER A 79 -7.88 19.30 -15.12
C SER A 79 -7.28 20.67 -14.80
N ILE A 80 -6.03 20.70 -14.33
CA ILE A 80 -5.29 21.97 -14.17
C ILE A 80 -5.08 22.62 -15.55
N GLU A 81 -4.85 21.83 -16.59
CA GLU A 81 -4.75 22.32 -17.97
C GLU A 81 -5.97 23.13 -18.39
N ASP A 82 -7.20 22.68 -18.08
CA ASP A 82 -8.41 23.44 -18.40
C ASP A 82 -8.48 24.77 -17.64
N ILE A 83 -8.07 24.77 -16.37
CA ILE A 83 -8.01 25.99 -15.54
C ILE A 83 -6.97 26.96 -16.12
N LEU A 84 -5.80 26.46 -16.56
CA LEU A 84 -4.73 27.28 -17.13
C LEU A 84 -5.04 27.80 -18.53
N LEU A 85 -5.82 27.05 -19.33
CA LEU A 85 -6.24 27.46 -20.67
C LEU A 85 -7.41 28.45 -20.62
N GLN A 86 -8.45 28.13 -19.85
CA GLN A 86 -9.74 28.85 -19.87
C GLN A 86 -9.85 29.93 -18.79
N GLY A 87 -9.05 29.83 -17.72
CA GLY A 87 -9.21 30.62 -16.50
C GLY A 87 -10.35 30.12 -15.61
N PHE A 88 -10.76 30.94 -14.65
CA PHE A 88 -11.87 30.65 -13.75
C PHE A 88 -13.16 31.34 -14.20
N GLY A 89 -14.18 30.63 -14.66
CA GLY A 89 -15.40 31.27 -15.18
C GLY A 89 -16.40 30.33 -15.83
N GLY A 90 -17.04 30.83 -16.90
CA GLY A 90 -17.98 30.05 -17.72
C GLY A 90 -19.44 30.06 -17.32
N VAL A 91 -19.81 30.80 -16.26
CA VAL A 91 -21.19 30.94 -15.79
C VAL A 91 -21.75 32.31 -16.12
N GLU A 92 -22.95 32.35 -16.70
CA GLU A 92 -23.63 33.58 -17.09
C GLU A 92 -23.92 34.47 -15.86
N ASN A 93 -23.79 35.79 -16.02
CA ASN A 93 -24.04 36.78 -14.96
C ASN A 93 -23.17 36.61 -13.69
N LYS A 94 -22.03 35.93 -13.81
CA LYS A 94 -20.98 35.84 -12.77
C LYS A 94 -19.66 36.43 -13.26
N ILE A 95 -18.82 36.85 -12.33
CA ILE A 95 -17.46 37.35 -12.63
C ILE A 95 -16.65 36.20 -13.25
N GLN A 96 -15.87 36.52 -14.27
CA GLN A 96 -14.96 35.58 -14.93
C GLN A 96 -13.52 36.11 -14.84
N CYS A 97 -12.59 35.22 -14.56
CA CYS A 97 -11.16 35.47 -14.48
C CYS A 97 -10.48 34.96 -15.75
N ARG A 98 -9.64 35.79 -16.37
CA ARG A 98 -8.77 35.36 -17.47
C ARG A 98 -7.71 34.37 -16.97
N SER A 99 -7.19 33.58 -17.88
CA SER A 99 -6.10 32.62 -17.66
C SER A 99 -4.91 33.25 -16.94
N ALA A 100 -4.37 32.54 -15.95
CA ALA A 100 -3.32 33.04 -15.08
C ALA A 100 -1.98 33.21 -15.82
N LYS A 101 -1.30 34.33 -15.59
CA LYS A 101 0.04 34.64 -16.13
C LYS A 101 1.17 34.52 -15.10
N HIS A 102 0.83 34.46 -13.82
CA HIS A 102 1.78 34.45 -12.70
C HIS A 102 1.40 33.34 -11.71
N LEU A 103 2.39 32.79 -11.00
CA LEU A 103 2.18 31.66 -10.07
C LEU A 103 1.10 31.98 -9.02
N ASN A 104 1.19 33.15 -8.38
CA ASN A 104 0.23 33.56 -7.36
C ASN A 104 -1.20 33.64 -7.90
N THR A 105 -1.38 34.12 -9.14
CA THR A 105 -2.70 34.20 -9.77
C THR A 105 -3.26 32.81 -10.07
N ALA A 106 -2.42 31.88 -10.53
CA ALA A 106 -2.81 30.50 -10.79
C ALA A 106 -3.28 29.80 -9.50
N LEU A 107 -2.49 29.90 -8.42
CA LEU A 107 -2.84 29.34 -7.12
C LEU A 107 -4.14 29.92 -6.55
N ASN A 108 -4.35 31.25 -6.63
CA ASN A 108 -5.58 31.88 -6.16
C ASN A 108 -6.81 31.46 -6.99
N GLN A 109 -6.65 31.29 -8.31
CA GLN A 109 -7.73 30.76 -9.15
C GLN A 109 -8.06 29.32 -8.79
N ILE A 110 -7.06 28.48 -8.51
CA ILE A 110 -7.27 27.10 -8.04
C ILE A 110 -8.04 27.08 -6.71
N VAL A 111 -7.67 27.94 -5.74
CA VAL A 111 -8.42 28.06 -4.47
C VAL A 111 -9.89 28.38 -4.74
N ASN A 112 -10.16 29.45 -5.50
CA ASN A 112 -11.54 29.86 -5.81
C ASN A 112 -12.32 28.77 -6.57
N PHE A 113 -11.65 28.07 -7.49
CA PHE A 113 -12.21 26.96 -8.25
C PHE A 113 -12.64 25.82 -7.31
N LEU A 114 -11.75 25.36 -6.43
CA LEU A 114 -12.03 24.24 -5.51
C LEU A 114 -13.15 24.58 -4.52
N PHE A 115 -13.15 25.78 -3.96
CA PHE A 115 -14.23 26.24 -3.07
C PHE A 115 -15.58 26.36 -3.78
N THR A 116 -15.59 26.84 -5.02
CA THR A 116 -16.84 27.02 -5.77
C THR A 116 -17.45 25.66 -6.13
N LEU A 117 -16.63 24.71 -6.60
CA LEU A 117 -17.10 23.38 -7.00
C LEU A 117 -17.47 22.47 -5.82
N GLN A 118 -16.89 22.69 -4.63
CA GLN A 118 -17.39 22.06 -3.40
C GLN A 118 -18.85 22.44 -3.13
N GLY A 119 -19.33 23.61 -3.60
CA GLY A 119 -20.73 23.98 -3.51
C GLY A 119 -21.66 23.17 -4.41
N GLU A 120 -21.13 22.53 -5.46
CA GLU A 120 -21.92 21.79 -6.46
C GLU A 120 -21.81 20.27 -6.30
N LEU A 121 -20.80 19.78 -5.58
CA LEU A 121 -20.48 18.36 -5.41
C LEU A 121 -20.38 18.00 -3.92
N ALA A 122 -20.74 16.77 -3.56
CA ALA A 122 -20.82 16.36 -2.15
C ALA A 122 -19.45 16.08 -1.50
N GLY A 123 -18.50 15.57 -2.29
CA GLY A 123 -17.27 14.95 -1.81
C GLY A 123 -15.99 15.64 -2.31
N ALA A 124 -14.91 14.87 -2.32
CA ALA A 124 -13.56 15.36 -2.58
C ALA A 124 -13.38 15.98 -3.98
N GLN A 125 -12.57 17.04 -4.03
CA GLN A 125 -12.14 17.71 -5.25
C GLN A 125 -10.64 17.50 -5.44
N ALA A 126 -10.24 16.81 -6.50
CA ALA A 126 -8.85 16.43 -6.73
C ALA A 126 -8.23 17.21 -7.91
N LEU A 127 -6.94 17.51 -7.81
CA LEU A 127 -6.13 18.01 -8.92
C LEU A 127 -4.89 17.14 -9.08
N SER A 128 -4.52 16.87 -10.32
CA SER A 128 -3.42 15.99 -10.67
C SER A 128 -2.26 16.73 -11.31
N SER A 129 -1.04 16.24 -11.10
CA SER A 129 0.19 16.80 -11.71
C SER A 129 0.41 18.26 -11.32
N PHE A 130 0.08 18.59 -10.06
CA PHE A 130 0.05 19.95 -9.55
C PHE A 130 1.42 20.62 -9.63
N ASP A 131 2.48 19.89 -9.28
CA ASP A 131 3.86 20.36 -9.37
C ASP A 131 4.32 20.54 -10.81
N THR A 132 4.01 19.58 -11.69
CA THR A 132 4.37 19.64 -13.12
C THR A 132 3.74 20.85 -13.82
N TYR A 133 2.43 21.08 -13.67
CA TYR A 133 1.74 22.18 -14.37
C TYR A 133 2.12 23.57 -13.85
N LEU A 134 2.46 23.71 -12.57
CA LEU A 134 2.74 25.01 -11.96
C LEU A 134 4.23 25.40 -11.96
N ALA A 135 5.14 24.43 -12.08
CA ALA A 135 6.58 24.67 -12.13
C ALA A 135 7.01 25.74 -13.17
N PRO A 136 6.44 25.79 -14.40
CA PRO A 136 6.88 26.77 -15.38
C PRO A 136 6.65 28.24 -15.00
N PHE A 137 5.66 28.53 -14.15
CA PHE A 137 5.42 29.90 -13.67
C PHE A 137 6.59 30.41 -12.83
N ILE A 138 7.28 29.54 -12.09
CA ILE A 138 8.43 29.91 -11.25
C ILE A 138 9.57 30.46 -12.12
N ARG A 139 9.85 29.80 -13.25
CA ARG A 139 10.87 30.25 -14.21
C ARG A 139 10.42 31.50 -14.96
N SER A 140 9.17 31.52 -15.43
CA SER A 140 8.60 32.65 -16.17
C SER A 140 8.62 33.95 -15.35
N ASP A 141 8.33 33.86 -14.06
CA ASP A 141 8.32 35.01 -13.14
C ASP A 141 9.72 35.28 -12.53
N ASN A 142 10.73 34.47 -12.85
CA ASN A 142 12.08 34.52 -12.28
C ASN A 142 12.08 34.57 -10.74
N MET A 143 11.28 33.70 -10.12
CA MET A 143 11.02 33.75 -8.68
C MET A 143 12.17 33.19 -7.86
N SER A 144 12.48 33.86 -6.75
CA SER A 144 13.30 33.31 -5.68
C SER A 144 12.54 32.24 -4.89
N TYR A 145 13.28 31.36 -4.20
CA TYR A 145 12.68 30.37 -3.29
C TYR A 145 11.74 31.00 -2.26
N THR A 146 12.12 32.15 -1.69
CA THR A 146 11.31 32.86 -0.70
C THR A 146 9.97 33.35 -1.26
N GLU A 147 9.93 33.76 -2.52
CA GLU A 147 8.68 34.18 -3.17
C GLU A 147 7.78 32.97 -3.44
N VAL A 148 8.34 31.86 -3.93
CA VAL A 148 7.60 30.60 -4.11
C VAL A 148 7.03 30.12 -2.77
N PHE A 149 7.83 30.12 -1.71
CA PHE A 149 7.41 29.75 -0.36
C PHE A 149 6.20 30.57 0.11
N LYS A 150 6.24 31.90 -0.06
CA LYS A 150 5.11 32.78 0.32
C LYS A 150 3.85 32.49 -0.48
N CYS A 151 3.96 32.24 -1.78
CA CYS A 151 2.82 31.86 -2.62
C CYS A 151 2.19 30.54 -2.18
N VAL A 152 3.02 29.53 -1.91
CA VAL A 152 2.56 28.21 -1.44
C VAL A 152 1.96 28.30 -0.04
N GLN A 153 2.55 29.08 0.86
CA GLN A 153 2.00 29.34 2.19
C GLN A 153 0.61 29.97 2.10
N SER A 154 0.46 31.03 1.29
CA SER A 154 -0.84 31.66 1.06
C SER A 154 -1.87 30.65 0.55
N PHE A 155 -1.48 29.82 -0.42
CA PHE A 155 -2.34 28.79 -1.00
C PHE A 155 -2.82 27.76 0.03
N VAL A 156 -1.91 27.16 0.80
CA VAL A 156 -2.24 26.16 1.83
C VAL A 156 -3.14 26.78 2.91
N TYR A 157 -2.83 28.00 3.35
CA TYR A 157 -3.62 28.68 4.37
C TYR A 157 -5.05 28.92 3.86
N SER A 158 -5.20 29.43 2.63
CA SER A 158 -6.51 29.68 2.05
C SER A 158 -7.37 28.42 1.94
N LEU A 159 -6.78 27.25 1.67
CA LEU A 159 -7.52 25.97 1.60
C LEU A 159 -7.96 25.42 2.96
N ASN A 160 -7.35 25.86 4.07
CA ASN A 160 -7.70 25.38 5.42
C ASN A 160 -8.61 26.33 6.21
N VAL A 161 -8.90 27.52 5.68
CA VAL A 161 -9.85 28.45 6.32
C VAL A 161 -11.28 28.05 5.94
N PRO A 162 -12.14 27.68 6.90
CA PRO A 162 -13.52 27.32 6.60
C PRO A 162 -14.31 28.54 6.09
N THR A 163 -15.13 28.33 5.05
CA THR A 163 -15.96 29.40 4.46
C THR A 163 -17.45 29.16 4.75
N ARG A 164 -18.32 30.02 4.19
CA ARG A 164 -19.73 30.20 4.54
C ARG A 164 -20.61 28.94 4.42
N SER A 165 -20.22 27.97 3.59
CA SER A 165 -20.98 26.73 3.37
C SER A 165 -20.52 25.64 4.35
N GLY A 166 -21.27 25.44 5.43
CA GLY A 166 -21.06 24.32 6.36
C GLY A 166 -19.97 24.50 7.42
N PHE A 167 -19.23 25.61 7.42
CA PHE A 167 -18.08 25.85 8.30
C PHE A 167 -16.99 24.77 8.18
N GLN A 168 -16.79 24.24 6.98
CA GLN A 168 -15.78 23.24 6.67
C GLN A 168 -14.83 23.76 5.60
N ALA A 169 -13.57 23.35 5.70
CA ALA A 169 -12.61 23.50 4.61
C ALA A 169 -12.96 22.52 3.46
N PRO A 170 -12.64 22.87 2.21
CA PRO A 170 -12.86 22.02 1.06
C PRO A 170 -12.03 20.75 1.17
N PHE A 171 -12.70 19.60 1.04
CA PHE A 171 -12.02 18.31 0.98
C PHE A 171 -11.24 18.24 -0.34
N THR A 172 -9.94 18.50 -0.26
CA THR A 172 -9.09 18.69 -1.44
C THR A 172 -7.91 17.74 -1.45
N ASN A 173 -7.59 17.24 -2.63
CA ASN A 173 -6.48 16.32 -2.85
C ASN A 173 -5.59 16.85 -3.98
N LEU A 174 -4.28 16.81 -3.78
CA LEU A 174 -3.30 17.15 -4.80
C LEU A 174 -2.40 15.95 -5.07
N SER A 175 -2.34 15.51 -6.33
CA SER A 175 -1.35 14.54 -6.76
C SER A 175 -0.12 15.25 -7.33
N LEU A 176 1.04 14.85 -6.83
CA LEU A 176 2.35 15.44 -7.09
C LEU A 176 3.26 14.37 -7.70
N ASP A 177 3.94 14.71 -8.77
CA ASP A 177 4.65 13.75 -9.62
C ASP A 177 6.08 13.45 -9.15
N LEU A 178 6.73 14.36 -8.42
CA LEU A 178 8.17 14.37 -8.11
C LEU A 178 9.07 14.49 -9.32
N VAL A 179 8.87 13.65 -10.32
CA VAL A 179 9.60 13.60 -11.58
C VAL A 179 8.65 13.90 -12.72
N CYS A 180 9.06 14.77 -13.65
CA CYS A 180 8.22 15.12 -14.79
C CYS A 180 7.79 13.86 -15.57
N PRO A 181 6.48 13.59 -15.68
CA PRO A 181 6.00 12.37 -16.35
C PRO A 181 6.20 12.43 -17.86
N LYS A 182 6.65 11.32 -18.47
CA LYS A 182 6.95 11.22 -19.91
C LYS A 182 5.89 11.82 -20.84
N ARG A 183 4.60 11.50 -20.60
CA ARG A 183 3.49 11.98 -21.45
C ARG A 183 3.27 13.50 -21.38
N LEU A 184 3.55 14.13 -20.25
CA LEU A 184 3.51 15.60 -20.11
C LEU A 184 4.84 16.23 -20.53
N GLY A 185 5.94 15.50 -20.37
CA GLY A 185 7.31 15.98 -20.58
C GLY A 185 7.55 16.59 -21.95
N ASP A 186 6.94 16.04 -23.01
CA ASP A 186 7.08 16.53 -24.40
C ASP A 186 6.02 17.57 -24.80
N GLN A 187 5.07 17.89 -23.91
CA GLN A 187 4.01 18.86 -24.21
C GLN A 187 4.48 20.29 -23.98
N CYS A 188 3.96 21.20 -24.79
CA CYS A 188 4.22 22.63 -24.63
C CYS A 188 3.63 23.16 -23.32
N VAL A 189 4.38 24.04 -22.67
CA VAL A 189 3.96 24.70 -21.42
C VAL A 189 2.77 25.62 -21.65
N ILE A 190 1.83 25.68 -20.69
CA ILE A 190 0.67 26.59 -20.74
C ILE A 190 0.88 27.75 -19.76
N ILE A 191 0.94 28.99 -20.26
CA ILE A 191 0.97 30.20 -19.44
C ILE A 191 0.06 31.25 -20.08
N GLY A 192 -0.80 31.88 -19.28
CA GLY A 192 -1.67 32.97 -19.75
C GLY A 192 -2.73 32.54 -20.76
N GLY A 193 -3.08 31.25 -20.79
CA GLY A 193 -4.03 30.69 -21.76
C GLY A 193 -3.41 30.32 -23.11
N GLU A 194 -2.09 30.44 -23.26
CA GLU A 194 -1.36 30.20 -24.50
C GLU A 194 -0.34 29.06 -24.33
N LEU A 195 -0.16 28.27 -25.39
CA LEU A 195 0.91 27.27 -25.49
C LEU A 195 2.24 27.97 -25.83
N ARG A 196 3.25 27.82 -24.98
CA ARG A 196 4.62 28.26 -25.20
C ARG A 196 5.38 27.18 -25.95
N THR A 197 5.50 27.34 -27.28
CA THR A 197 6.14 26.35 -28.16
C THR A 197 7.65 26.19 -27.92
N GLU A 198 8.27 27.17 -27.27
CA GLU A 198 9.69 27.18 -26.93
C GLU A 198 10.04 26.35 -25.68
N TRP A 199 9.04 25.96 -24.88
CA TRP A 199 9.21 25.30 -23.59
C TRP A 199 8.38 24.02 -23.51
N ILE A 200 9.00 22.94 -23.03
CA ILE A 200 8.31 21.69 -22.72
C ILE A 200 8.40 21.37 -21.22
N TYR A 201 7.44 20.64 -20.66
CA TYR A 201 7.39 20.43 -19.21
C TYR A 201 8.62 19.71 -18.63
N SER A 202 9.26 18.83 -19.42
CA SER A 202 10.47 18.12 -18.98
C SER A 202 11.66 19.05 -18.67
N ASP A 203 11.65 20.28 -19.18
CA ASP A 203 12.70 21.27 -18.91
C ASP A 203 12.63 21.89 -17.50
N PHE A 204 11.57 21.62 -16.72
CA PHE A 204 11.25 22.36 -15.48
C PHE A 204 11.41 21.54 -14.18
N GLN A 205 12.19 20.46 -14.21
CA GLN A 205 12.42 19.61 -13.03
C GLN A 205 12.95 20.40 -11.82
N LYS A 206 13.82 21.38 -12.04
CA LYS A 206 14.38 22.22 -10.96
C LYS A 206 13.30 23.05 -10.27
N GLU A 207 12.37 23.60 -11.03
CA GLU A 207 11.24 24.37 -10.53
C GLU A 207 10.21 23.47 -9.82
N MET A 208 9.99 22.25 -10.31
CA MET A 208 9.21 21.23 -9.59
C MET A 208 9.82 20.92 -8.23
N ASP A 209 11.15 20.74 -8.14
CA ASP A 209 11.84 20.49 -6.88
C ASP A 209 11.69 21.67 -5.90
N ILE A 210 11.78 22.91 -6.40
CA ILE A 210 11.56 24.14 -5.60
C ILE A 210 10.15 24.18 -5.03
N LEU A 211 9.14 23.91 -5.87
CA LEU A 211 7.73 23.92 -5.48
C LEU A 211 7.43 22.84 -4.44
N ASN A 212 7.92 21.61 -4.66
CA ASN A 212 7.75 20.50 -3.72
C ASN A 212 8.44 20.74 -2.38
N LYS A 213 9.64 21.32 -2.40
CA LYS A 213 10.34 21.73 -1.17
C LYS A 213 9.54 22.78 -0.40
N ALA A 214 9.08 23.83 -1.08
CA ALA A 214 8.26 24.88 -0.45
C ALA A 214 6.96 24.31 0.14
N PHE A 215 6.28 23.43 -0.59
CA PHE A 215 5.05 22.77 -0.13
C PHE A 215 5.28 21.92 1.12
N ALA A 216 6.30 21.06 1.12
CA ALA A 216 6.63 20.23 2.27
C ALA A 216 7.00 21.07 3.51
N GLU A 217 7.78 22.15 3.34
CA GLU A 217 8.15 23.03 4.45
C GLU A 217 6.95 23.80 5.03
N VAL A 218 6.03 24.28 4.19
CA VAL A 218 4.78 24.91 4.65
C VAL A 218 3.93 23.92 5.44
N MET A 219 3.76 22.70 4.94
CA MET A 219 3.02 21.65 5.65
C MET A 219 3.68 21.27 6.98
N MET A 220 5.01 21.29 7.06
CA MET A 220 5.77 21.03 8.29
C MET A 220 5.68 22.14 9.34
N GLN A 221 5.55 23.40 8.91
CA GLN A 221 5.39 24.55 9.81
C GLN A 221 4.06 24.49 10.57
N GLY A 222 3.00 24.03 9.92
CA GLY A 222 1.65 24.00 10.49
C GLY A 222 1.01 25.40 10.52
N ASP A 223 -0.17 25.49 11.13
CA ASP A 223 -0.93 26.73 11.26
C ASP A 223 -0.28 27.72 12.25
N GLY A 224 -0.94 28.85 12.50
CA GLY A 224 -0.43 29.87 13.45
C GLY A 224 -0.23 29.38 14.88
N ASN A 225 -0.77 28.21 15.25
CA ASN A 225 -0.61 27.55 16.56
C ASN A 225 0.28 26.30 16.46
N GLY A 226 0.84 26.00 15.28
CA GLY A 226 1.64 24.81 15.01
C GLY A 226 0.82 23.53 14.79
N ASN A 227 -0.50 23.62 14.58
CA ASN A 227 -1.33 22.47 14.21
C ASN A 227 -1.03 22.04 12.77
N ILE A 228 -1.15 20.74 12.51
CA ILE A 228 -1.07 20.22 11.13
C ILE A 228 -2.21 20.74 10.26
N PHE A 229 -1.93 21.02 8.99
CA PHE A 229 -2.96 21.26 7.98
C PHE A 229 -3.64 19.95 7.55
N SER A 230 -4.97 19.89 7.60
CA SER A 230 -5.74 18.74 7.13
C SER A 230 -5.81 18.68 5.59
N PHE A 231 -5.77 19.84 4.93
CA PHE A 231 -5.92 19.98 3.48
C PHE A 231 -4.82 20.87 2.87
N PRO A 232 -4.61 20.84 1.55
CA PRO A 232 -4.99 19.71 0.70
C PRO A 232 -4.25 18.46 1.16
N ILE A 233 -4.84 17.29 0.96
CA ILE A 233 -4.17 16.01 1.21
C ILE A 233 -3.21 15.76 0.05
N PRO A 234 -1.89 15.74 0.27
CA PRO A 234 -0.93 15.49 -0.77
C PRO A 234 -0.75 13.99 -1.02
N THR A 235 -0.66 13.61 -2.28
CA THR A 235 -0.34 12.26 -2.74
C THR A 235 0.85 12.34 -3.68
N TYR A 236 1.96 11.70 -3.32
CA TYR A 236 3.14 11.63 -4.16
C TYR A 236 3.22 10.32 -4.92
N ASN A 237 3.51 10.43 -6.21
CA ASN A 237 3.67 9.29 -7.11
C ASN A 237 5.08 8.71 -6.95
N ILE A 238 5.19 7.46 -6.48
CA ILE A 238 6.47 6.75 -6.33
C ILE A 238 6.70 5.85 -7.54
N SER A 239 7.67 6.18 -8.38
CA SER A 239 8.05 5.41 -9.58
C SER A 239 9.50 4.91 -9.50
N ASP A 240 9.89 4.06 -10.44
CA ASP A 240 11.25 3.51 -10.56
C ASP A 240 12.30 4.59 -10.86
N GLU A 241 11.88 5.78 -11.28
CA GLU A 241 12.77 6.90 -11.66
C GLU A 241 13.23 7.72 -10.44
N ILE A 242 12.75 7.38 -9.23
CA ILE A 242 13.10 8.06 -8.00
C ILE A 242 14.53 7.72 -7.55
N ASP A 243 15.38 8.74 -7.53
CA ASP A 243 16.66 8.74 -6.84
C ASP A 243 16.50 8.92 -5.32
N TRP A 244 16.37 7.81 -4.60
CA TRP A 244 16.14 7.78 -3.14
C TRP A 244 17.23 8.49 -2.31
N GLU A 245 18.46 8.61 -2.80
CA GLU A 245 19.56 9.27 -2.07
C GLU A 245 19.65 10.77 -2.36
N SER A 246 18.83 11.26 -3.29
CA SER A 246 18.77 12.67 -3.68
C SER A 246 18.38 13.57 -2.50
N PRO A 247 19.13 14.66 -2.23
CA PRO A 247 18.75 15.66 -1.23
C PRO A 247 17.52 16.48 -1.66
N ARG A 248 17.11 16.41 -2.94
CA ARG A 248 15.98 17.19 -3.50
C ARG A 248 14.66 16.93 -2.78
N TRP A 249 14.46 15.73 -2.25
CA TRP A 249 13.21 15.30 -1.62
C TRP A 249 13.31 15.13 -0.10
N GLN A 250 14.41 15.57 0.51
CA GLN A 250 14.63 15.45 1.96
C GLN A 250 13.47 16.05 2.77
N SER A 251 12.97 17.23 2.39
CA SER A 251 11.86 17.90 3.08
C SER A 251 10.57 17.08 3.07
N ILE A 252 10.33 16.28 2.02
CA ILE A 252 9.15 15.41 1.89
C ILE A 252 9.28 14.24 2.88
N TRP A 253 10.47 13.67 3.01
CA TRP A 253 10.75 12.60 3.97
C TRP A 253 10.73 13.10 5.42
N GLU A 254 11.20 14.32 5.68
CA GLU A 254 11.09 14.98 7.00
C GLU A 254 9.63 15.21 7.39
N MET A 255 8.83 15.71 6.44
CA MET A 255 7.39 15.88 6.60
C MET A 255 6.70 14.53 6.88
N THR A 256 7.10 13.47 6.17
CA THR A 256 6.59 12.11 6.35
C THR A 256 6.94 11.56 7.73
N ALA A 257 8.19 11.71 8.17
CA ALA A 257 8.63 11.23 9.47
C ALA A 257 7.88 11.92 10.61
N LYS A 258 7.71 13.25 10.53
CA LYS A 258 7.07 14.08 11.57
C LYS A 258 5.56 13.89 11.65
N TYR A 259 4.89 13.94 10.50
CA TYR A 259 3.43 14.03 10.45
C TYR A 259 2.77 12.87 9.71
N GLY A 260 3.50 12.01 9.01
CA GLY A 260 2.89 10.95 8.21
C GLY A 260 2.08 11.45 7.00
N VAL A 261 2.20 12.73 6.66
CA VAL A 261 1.84 13.24 5.33
C VAL A 261 3.10 13.19 4.49
N PRO A 262 3.04 12.70 3.25
CA PRO A 262 1.89 12.57 2.36
C PRO A 262 1.32 11.14 2.28
N TYR A 263 0.40 10.93 1.34
CA TYR A 263 0.11 9.62 0.77
C TYR A 263 1.17 9.28 -0.29
N PHE A 264 1.41 7.98 -0.48
CA PHE A 264 2.29 7.48 -1.53
C PHE A 264 1.51 6.53 -2.45
N ALA A 265 1.45 6.88 -3.73
CA ALA A 265 0.93 6.01 -4.78
C ALA A 265 2.09 5.15 -5.32
N ASN A 266 1.95 3.82 -5.24
CA ASN A 266 2.99 2.87 -5.60
C ASN A 266 2.94 2.53 -7.09
N PHE A 267 3.76 3.16 -7.92
CA PHE A 267 3.90 2.81 -9.35
C PHE A 267 5.11 1.90 -9.64
N VAL A 268 5.79 1.41 -8.59
CA VAL A 268 6.99 0.55 -8.72
C VAL A 268 6.58 -0.91 -8.97
N ASN A 269 5.66 -1.43 -8.14
CA ASN A 269 5.31 -2.86 -8.17
C ASN A 269 3.79 -3.11 -8.24
N SER A 270 2.94 -2.07 -8.15
CA SER A 270 1.49 -2.29 -8.19
C SER A 270 0.95 -2.38 -9.62
N ASP A 271 -0.31 -2.81 -9.76
CA ASP A 271 -1.04 -2.81 -11.03
C ASP A 271 -1.41 -1.38 -11.51
N LEU A 272 -1.02 -0.33 -10.77
CA LEU A 272 -1.19 1.05 -11.21
C LEU A 272 -0.23 1.37 -12.35
N ASN A 273 -0.77 1.76 -13.51
CA ASN A 273 0.01 2.30 -14.59
C ASN A 273 0.04 3.85 -14.50
N PRO A 274 1.23 4.51 -14.47
CA PRO A 274 1.33 5.97 -14.56
C PRO A 274 0.62 6.58 -15.76
N GLU A 275 0.45 5.81 -16.84
CA GLU A 275 -0.24 6.22 -18.06
C GLU A 275 -1.78 6.22 -17.90
N ASP A 276 -2.32 5.33 -17.06
CA ASP A 276 -3.77 5.23 -16.78
C ASP A 276 -4.28 6.41 -15.94
N PHE A 277 -3.41 6.99 -15.10
CA PHE A 277 -3.70 8.21 -14.33
C PHE A 277 -4.14 9.39 -15.21
N ARG A 278 -3.74 9.39 -16.50
CA ARG A 278 -3.89 10.51 -17.43
C ARG A 278 -4.55 10.15 -18.75
N SER A 279 -4.76 8.87 -19.08
CA SER A 279 -5.49 8.43 -20.28
C SER A 279 -6.97 8.83 -20.25
N MET A 280 -7.49 9.07 -19.04
CA MET A 280 -8.86 9.46 -18.74
C MET A 280 -9.26 10.89 -19.19
N CYS A 281 -8.29 11.79 -19.41
CA CYS A 281 -8.58 13.21 -19.63
C CYS A 281 -9.35 13.52 -20.92
N CYS A 282 -9.12 12.84 -22.05
CA CYS A 282 -9.69 13.33 -23.31
C CYS A 282 -9.80 12.33 -24.46
N ARG A 283 -9.28 11.10 -24.40
CA ARG A 283 -9.12 10.28 -25.63
C ARG A 283 -9.41 8.79 -25.54
N LEU A 284 -9.75 8.22 -24.38
CA LEU A 284 -10.10 6.79 -24.29
C LEU A 284 -11.61 6.56 -24.10
N ARG A 285 -12.18 5.67 -24.92
CA ARG A 285 -13.33 4.87 -24.49
C ARG A 285 -12.75 3.75 -23.63
N LEU A 286 -13.06 3.74 -22.34
CA LEU A 286 -12.73 2.62 -21.48
C LEU A 286 -13.48 1.38 -21.98
N ASP A 287 -12.76 0.28 -22.12
CA ASP A 287 -13.31 -1.00 -22.54
C ASP A 287 -14.31 -1.51 -21.50
N LEU A 288 -15.60 -1.48 -21.82
CA LEU A 288 -16.68 -1.92 -20.91
C LEU A 288 -16.63 -3.42 -20.59
N SER A 289 -15.84 -4.21 -21.33
CA SER A 289 -15.65 -5.65 -21.05
C SER A 289 -14.73 -5.90 -19.85
N LYS A 290 -14.01 -4.88 -19.37
CA LYS A 290 -13.11 -4.96 -18.21
C LYS A 290 -13.53 -3.98 -17.12
N LEU A 291 -13.32 -4.35 -15.86
CA LEU A 291 -13.30 -3.35 -14.79
C LEU A 291 -11.98 -2.61 -14.87
N HIS A 292 -12.07 -1.31 -15.10
CA HIS A 292 -10.90 -0.44 -15.06
C HIS A 292 -10.60 -0.06 -13.62
N CYS A 293 -9.31 -0.07 -13.28
CA CYS A 293 -8.87 0.49 -12.03
C CYS A 293 -9.00 2.02 -12.11
N ARG A 294 -9.90 2.61 -11.34
CA ARG A 294 -9.90 4.03 -11.05
C ARG A 294 -8.64 4.32 -10.24
N VAL A 295 -7.72 5.08 -10.84
CA VAL A 295 -6.52 5.54 -10.14
C VAL A 295 -6.95 6.65 -9.17
N GLY A 296 -6.83 6.34 -7.88
CA GLY A 296 -7.17 7.24 -6.77
C GLY A 296 -8.66 7.28 -6.47
N GLY A 297 -9.01 6.68 -5.32
CA GLY A 297 -10.37 6.61 -4.79
C GLY A 297 -10.87 7.96 -4.26
N GLN A 298 -11.57 7.94 -3.13
CA GLN A 298 -12.01 9.16 -2.44
C GLN A 298 -10.86 10.17 -2.17
N TYR A 299 -9.60 9.73 -2.12
CA TYR A 299 -8.42 10.55 -1.78
C TYR A 299 -7.50 10.94 -2.95
N GLY A 300 -7.94 10.87 -4.22
CA GLY A 300 -7.10 11.36 -5.33
C GLY A 300 -7.53 11.01 -6.76
N ALA A 301 -8.75 11.38 -7.17
CA ALA A 301 -9.27 11.05 -8.50
C ALA A 301 -8.43 11.62 -9.67
N SER A 302 -8.26 10.83 -10.73
CA SER A 302 -7.74 11.28 -12.03
C SER A 302 -8.59 12.40 -12.66
N PRO A 303 -8.03 13.27 -13.52
CA PRO A 303 -8.75 14.42 -14.02
C PRO A 303 -9.94 14.05 -14.91
N LEU A 304 -11.01 14.83 -14.79
CA LEU A 304 -12.29 14.67 -15.50
C LEU A 304 -12.97 13.31 -15.25
N THR A 305 -12.61 12.67 -14.13
CA THR A 305 -13.23 11.44 -13.62
C THR A 305 -13.62 11.62 -12.17
N GLY A 306 -14.50 10.76 -11.67
CA GLY A 306 -14.99 10.87 -10.32
C GLY A 306 -15.97 9.75 -10.01
N SER A 307 -16.86 10.01 -9.06
CA SER A 307 -17.97 9.09 -8.77
C SER A 307 -19.30 9.84 -8.77
N ILE A 308 -20.31 9.24 -9.39
CA ILE A 308 -21.67 9.78 -9.37
C ILE A 308 -22.31 9.59 -7.99
N GLY A 309 -21.89 8.55 -7.27
CA GLY A 309 -22.42 8.15 -5.99
C GLY A 309 -21.73 6.90 -5.47
N VAL A 310 -21.73 6.74 -4.15
CA VAL A 310 -21.18 5.58 -3.46
C VAL A 310 -22.30 4.88 -2.70
N VAL A 311 -22.35 3.55 -2.80
CA VAL A 311 -23.19 2.69 -1.96
C VAL A 311 -22.29 1.64 -1.31
N THR A 312 -22.27 1.60 0.02
CA THR A 312 -21.49 0.59 0.77
C THR A 312 -22.40 -0.53 1.24
N LEU A 313 -22.03 -1.77 0.95
CA LEU A 313 -22.75 -2.96 1.39
C LEU A 313 -22.39 -3.31 2.83
N ASN A 314 -23.39 -3.71 3.62
CA ASN A 314 -23.22 -4.17 5.00
C ASN A 314 -23.10 -5.69 5.02
N LEU A 315 -21.87 -6.20 4.88
CA LEU A 315 -21.64 -7.64 4.78
C LEU A 315 -22.06 -8.42 6.04
N PRO A 316 -21.84 -7.91 7.28
CA PRO A 316 -22.35 -8.55 8.50
C PRO A 316 -23.87 -8.73 8.50
N ASN A 317 -24.64 -7.72 8.09
CA ASN A 317 -26.10 -7.82 8.03
C ASN A 317 -26.56 -8.92 7.07
N LEU A 318 -25.91 -9.05 5.91
CA LEU A 318 -26.20 -10.12 4.96
C LEU A 318 -25.83 -11.50 5.52
N ALA A 319 -24.72 -11.60 6.26
CA ALA A 319 -24.33 -12.81 6.98
C ALA A 319 -25.38 -13.20 8.04
N TYR A 320 -25.84 -12.26 8.87
CA TYR A 320 -26.86 -12.53 9.88
C TYR A 320 -28.18 -13.06 9.29
N ARG A 321 -28.57 -12.56 8.11
CA ARG A 321 -29.77 -13.01 7.38
C ARG A 321 -29.61 -14.41 6.77
N SER A 322 -28.38 -14.81 6.47
CA SER A 322 -28.08 -16.10 5.87
C SER A 322 -28.17 -17.27 6.85
N ASN A 323 -28.20 -16.99 8.17
CA ASN A 323 -28.18 -18.00 9.23
C ASN A 323 -27.05 -19.04 9.08
N GLY A 324 -25.87 -18.59 8.67
CA GLY A 324 -24.68 -19.43 8.49
C GLY A 324 -24.58 -20.16 7.14
N SER A 325 -25.52 -19.95 6.22
CA SER A 325 -25.48 -20.53 4.88
C SER A 325 -24.71 -19.64 3.90
N LYS A 326 -23.57 -20.13 3.40
CA LYS A 326 -22.79 -19.45 2.35
C LYS A 326 -23.61 -19.18 1.08
N GLU A 327 -24.41 -20.16 0.66
CA GLU A 327 -25.25 -20.06 -0.55
C GLU A 327 -26.30 -18.96 -0.39
N THR A 328 -26.95 -18.90 0.77
CA THR A 328 -27.91 -17.85 1.09
C THR A 328 -27.23 -16.49 1.18
N PHE A 329 -26.05 -16.40 1.80
CA PHE A 329 -25.26 -15.16 1.84
C PHE A 329 -24.94 -14.64 0.44
N MET A 330 -24.45 -15.49 -0.46
CA MET A 330 -24.13 -15.10 -1.84
C MET A 330 -25.38 -14.67 -2.62
N SER A 331 -26.52 -15.33 -2.40
CA SER A 331 -27.80 -14.93 -3.00
C SER A 331 -28.31 -13.57 -2.48
N GLU A 332 -28.20 -13.32 -1.18
CA GLU A 332 -28.56 -12.04 -0.56
C GLU A 332 -27.63 -10.92 -1.03
N LEU A 333 -26.34 -11.20 -1.18
CA LEU A 333 -25.36 -10.29 -1.74
C LEU A 333 -25.68 -9.93 -3.20
N ALA A 334 -26.01 -10.91 -4.04
CA ALA A 334 -26.40 -10.70 -5.43
C ALA A 334 -27.63 -9.77 -5.54
N THR A 335 -28.65 -10.04 -4.73
CA THR A 335 -29.89 -9.24 -4.73
C THR A 335 -29.62 -7.83 -4.23
N THR A 336 -28.81 -7.69 -3.18
CA THR A 336 -28.41 -6.39 -2.62
C THR A 336 -27.58 -5.56 -3.61
N LEU A 337 -26.66 -6.19 -4.35
CA LEU A 337 -25.88 -5.56 -5.42
C LEU A 337 -26.77 -5.00 -6.53
N ARG A 338 -27.79 -5.75 -6.96
CA ARG A 338 -28.76 -5.26 -7.95
C ARG A 338 -29.49 -4.01 -7.45
N VAL A 339 -30.00 -4.01 -6.22
CA VAL A 339 -30.71 -2.84 -5.68
C VAL A 339 -29.74 -1.64 -5.52
N ALA A 340 -28.49 -1.88 -5.13
CA ALA A 340 -27.47 -0.85 -5.07
C ALA A 340 -27.18 -0.25 -6.46
N LYS A 341 -27.05 -1.09 -7.50
CA LYS A 341 -26.96 -0.67 -8.91
C LYS A 341 -28.11 0.25 -9.29
N ASP A 342 -29.35 -0.19 -9.03
CA ASP A 342 -30.55 0.56 -9.40
C ASP A 342 -30.57 1.96 -8.74
N SER A 343 -30.12 2.07 -7.49
CA SER A 343 -30.00 3.35 -6.78
C SER A 343 -28.98 4.31 -7.43
N LEU A 344 -27.83 3.80 -7.87
CA LEU A 344 -26.79 4.59 -8.52
C LEU A 344 -27.22 5.05 -9.92
N GLU A 345 -27.92 4.19 -10.66
CA GLU A 345 -28.43 4.52 -12.00
C GLU A 345 -29.57 5.54 -11.95
N ILE A 346 -30.46 5.46 -10.95
CA ILE A 346 -31.46 6.50 -10.69
C ILE A 346 -30.78 7.84 -10.37
N LYS A 347 -29.78 7.82 -9.48
CA LYS A 347 -29.02 9.03 -9.12
C LYS A 347 -28.37 9.66 -10.35
N ARG A 348 -27.69 8.85 -11.18
CA ARG A 348 -27.06 9.29 -12.43
C ARG A 348 -28.05 9.97 -13.37
N LYS A 349 -29.18 9.32 -13.65
CA LYS A 349 -30.23 9.89 -14.52
C LYS A 349 -30.74 11.23 -14.00
N LEU A 350 -30.99 11.34 -12.69
CA LEU A 350 -31.48 12.56 -12.07
C LEU A 350 -30.46 13.70 -12.17
N VAL A 351 -29.21 13.45 -11.78
CA VAL A 351 -28.14 14.46 -11.75
C VAL A 351 -27.81 14.93 -13.18
N ASP A 352 -27.79 14.02 -14.16
CA ASP A 352 -27.51 14.39 -15.55
C ASP A 352 -28.65 15.23 -16.17
N ALA A 353 -29.91 14.83 -15.93
CA ALA A 353 -31.09 15.57 -16.38
C ALA A 353 -31.17 16.99 -15.78
N ASN A 354 -30.58 17.19 -14.60
CA ASN A 354 -30.56 18.48 -13.91
C ASN A 354 -29.17 19.14 -13.97
N SER A 355 -28.36 18.88 -15.00
CA SER A 355 -27.00 19.44 -15.14
C SER A 355 -26.91 20.97 -15.03
N ALA A 356 -28.00 21.69 -15.35
CA ALA A 356 -28.08 23.14 -15.18
C ALA A 356 -27.98 23.62 -13.70
N LEU A 357 -28.22 22.73 -12.73
CA LEU A 357 -28.00 23.03 -11.29
C LEU A 357 -26.51 23.10 -10.91
N TYR A 358 -25.62 22.60 -11.77
CA TYR A 358 -24.17 22.58 -11.56
C TYR A 358 -23.49 23.38 -12.67
N PRO A 359 -23.69 24.71 -12.73
CA PRO A 359 -23.24 25.53 -13.84
C PRO A 359 -21.71 25.55 -14.00
N TYR A 360 -20.94 25.55 -12.91
CA TYR A 360 -19.48 25.50 -13.02
C TYR A 360 -18.99 24.11 -13.43
N ALA A 361 -19.48 23.04 -12.79
CA ALA A 361 -19.12 21.68 -13.16
C ALA A 361 -19.47 21.37 -14.62
N SER A 362 -20.65 21.81 -15.09
CA SER A 362 -21.08 21.65 -16.48
C SER A 362 -20.21 22.42 -17.47
N HIS A 363 -19.68 23.59 -17.09
CA HIS A 363 -18.75 24.34 -17.92
C HIS A 363 -17.42 23.58 -18.11
N TYR A 364 -16.79 23.14 -17.01
CA TYR A 364 -15.52 22.41 -17.08
C TYR A 364 -15.65 20.98 -17.60
N LEU A 365 -16.86 20.39 -17.59
CA LEU A 365 -17.17 19.10 -18.20
C LEU A 365 -17.81 19.23 -19.59
N SER A 366 -17.88 20.44 -20.16
CA SER A 366 -18.56 20.71 -21.43
C SER A 366 -17.98 19.91 -22.60
N ALA A 367 -16.65 19.78 -22.69
CA ALA A 367 -15.99 18.98 -23.71
C ALA A 367 -16.44 17.51 -23.68
N THR A 368 -16.58 16.93 -22.48
CA THR A 368 -17.13 15.58 -22.29
C THR A 368 -18.58 15.53 -22.75
N LYS A 369 -19.42 16.48 -22.30
CA LYS A 369 -20.83 16.55 -22.67
C LYS A 369 -21.03 16.67 -24.19
N HIS A 370 -20.24 17.50 -24.88
CA HIS A 370 -20.32 17.65 -26.33
C HIS A 370 -19.99 16.35 -27.08
N ARG A 371 -19.10 15.53 -26.53
CA ARG A 371 -18.68 14.26 -27.14
C ARG A 371 -19.63 13.10 -26.83
N THR A 372 -20.12 13.01 -25.59
CA THR A 372 -20.84 11.83 -25.08
C THR A 372 -22.32 12.07 -24.81
N GLY A 373 -22.76 13.32 -24.80
CA GLY A 373 -24.13 13.73 -24.45
C GLY A 373 -24.35 13.99 -22.96
N SER A 374 -23.42 13.62 -22.07
CA SER A 374 -23.55 13.75 -20.61
C SER A 374 -22.28 14.32 -19.98
N CYS A 375 -22.43 15.16 -18.94
CA CYS A 375 -21.28 15.66 -18.16
C CYS A 375 -20.61 14.55 -17.34
N TRP A 376 -21.36 13.51 -16.97
CA TRP A 376 -20.99 12.55 -15.94
C TRP A 376 -20.61 11.17 -16.51
N THR A 377 -20.42 11.04 -17.83
CA THR A 377 -20.07 9.77 -18.49
C THR A 377 -18.83 9.11 -17.88
N ASN A 378 -17.83 9.91 -17.52
CA ASN A 378 -16.57 9.42 -16.95
C ASN A 378 -16.61 9.22 -15.42
N HIS A 379 -17.76 9.46 -14.78
CA HIS A 379 -17.91 9.26 -13.34
C HIS A 379 -18.39 7.84 -13.07
N PHE A 380 -17.71 7.13 -12.17
CA PHE A 380 -18.02 5.76 -11.81
C PHE A 380 -19.24 5.67 -10.88
N SER A 381 -19.99 4.58 -11.02
CA SER A 381 -20.99 4.12 -10.05
C SER A 381 -20.26 3.23 -9.03
N THR A 382 -20.04 3.75 -7.82
CA THR A 382 -19.12 3.11 -6.86
C THR A 382 -19.86 2.23 -5.87
N ILE A 383 -19.44 0.97 -5.81
CA ILE A 383 -19.89 0.01 -4.79
C ILE A 383 -18.74 -0.24 -3.83
N GLY A 384 -19.00 -0.08 -2.54
CA GLY A 384 -18.04 -0.40 -1.49
C GLY A 384 -18.53 -1.48 -0.56
N VAL A 385 -17.66 -1.97 0.31
CA VAL A 385 -17.99 -2.98 1.32
C VAL A 385 -17.51 -2.57 2.71
N ASN A 386 -18.15 -3.09 3.74
CA ASN A 386 -17.76 -2.90 5.13
C ASN A 386 -18.07 -4.17 5.95
N GLY A 387 -17.19 -4.47 6.92
CA GLY A 387 -17.41 -5.53 7.91
C GLY A 387 -17.17 -6.96 7.42
N MET A 388 -16.28 -7.20 6.47
CA MET A 388 -16.03 -8.58 6.01
C MET A 388 -15.55 -9.48 7.15
N ASN A 389 -14.73 -8.96 8.07
CA ASN A 389 -14.28 -9.69 9.25
C ASN A 389 -15.46 -10.20 10.10
N GLU A 390 -16.41 -9.32 10.44
CA GLU A 390 -17.56 -9.71 11.25
C GLU A 390 -18.54 -10.61 10.50
N ALA A 391 -18.60 -10.49 9.16
CA ALA A 391 -19.36 -11.42 8.33
C ALA A 391 -18.76 -12.84 8.36
N LEU A 392 -17.42 -12.96 8.31
CA LEU A 392 -16.73 -14.26 8.40
C LEU A 392 -16.93 -14.92 9.76
N LEU A 393 -16.84 -14.15 10.85
CA LEU A 393 -17.09 -14.65 12.20
C LEU A 393 -18.49 -15.24 12.34
N ASP A 394 -19.50 -14.63 11.73
CA ASP A 394 -20.88 -15.16 11.79
C ASP A 394 -21.09 -16.36 10.87
N LEU A 395 -20.51 -16.35 9.67
CA LEU A 395 -20.68 -17.41 8.67
C LEU A 395 -19.89 -18.68 8.98
N LEU A 396 -18.66 -18.51 9.50
CA LEU A 396 -17.65 -19.57 9.57
C LEU A 396 -17.08 -19.77 10.97
N GLY A 397 -17.32 -18.85 11.90
CA GLY A 397 -16.74 -18.89 13.25
C GLY A 397 -15.25 -18.52 13.30
N GLU A 398 -14.67 -18.13 12.16
CA GLU A 398 -13.25 -17.77 11.99
C GLU A 398 -13.16 -16.34 11.44
N ASP A 399 -12.09 -15.63 11.76
CA ASP A 399 -11.91 -14.24 11.36
C ASP A 399 -11.26 -14.11 9.97
N ILE A 400 -11.04 -12.87 9.51
CA ILE A 400 -10.43 -12.64 8.20
C ILE A 400 -8.96 -13.04 8.13
N LYS A 401 -8.24 -13.14 9.25
CA LYS A 401 -6.84 -13.58 9.28
C LYS A 401 -6.72 -15.02 8.79
N ASP A 402 -7.65 -15.87 9.24
CA ASP A 402 -7.65 -17.30 8.90
C ASP A 402 -8.43 -17.56 7.60
N ARG A 403 -9.47 -16.76 7.31
CA ARG A 403 -10.39 -16.96 6.18
C ARG A 403 -10.32 -15.89 5.09
N LYS A 404 -9.10 -15.43 4.79
CA LYS A 404 -8.79 -14.56 3.65
C LYS A 404 -9.31 -15.14 2.32
N ASP A 405 -9.28 -16.47 2.18
CA ASP A 405 -9.77 -17.21 1.00
C ASP A 405 -11.21 -16.84 0.64
N PHE A 406 -12.12 -16.86 1.62
CA PHE A 406 -13.54 -16.57 1.38
C PHE A 406 -13.78 -15.07 1.17
N ALA A 407 -13.00 -14.20 1.82
CA ALA A 407 -13.07 -12.76 1.54
C ALA A 407 -12.70 -12.45 0.07
N LEU A 408 -11.67 -13.10 -0.47
CA LEU A 408 -11.30 -12.97 -1.88
C LEU A 408 -12.38 -13.51 -2.82
N GLU A 409 -13.01 -14.64 -2.49
CA GLU A 409 -14.14 -15.19 -3.23
C GLU A 409 -15.31 -14.19 -3.33
N VAL A 410 -15.65 -13.54 -2.21
CA VAL A 410 -16.71 -12.52 -2.16
C VAL A 410 -16.35 -11.28 -2.98
N LEU A 411 -15.11 -10.79 -2.90
CA LEU A 411 -14.67 -9.66 -3.72
C LEU A 411 -14.69 -10.01 -5.22
N GLU A 412 -14.27 -11.22 -5.59
CA GLU A 412 -14.33 -11.69 -6.98
C GLU A 412 -15.77 -11.80 -7.48
N PHE A 413 -16.68 -12.33 -6.67
CA PHE A 413 -18.10 -12.36 -6.98
C PHE A 413 -18.67 -10.95 -7.23
N ILE A 414 -18.34 -9.98 -6.37
CA ILE A 414 -18.78 -8.59 -6.54
C ILE A 414 -18.21 -8.03 -7.85
N LYS A 415 -16.91 -8.21 -8.13
CA LYS A 415 -16.29 -7.73 -9.38
C LYS A 415 -17.01 -8.28 -10.62
N ASN A 416 -17.33 -9.58 -10.63
CA ASN A 416 -18.03 -10.20 -11.75
C ASN A 416 -19.43 -9.58 -11.96
N GLN A 417 -20.19 -9.34 -10.88
CA GLN A 417 -21.48 -8.65 -10.97
C GLN A 417 -21.33 -7.21 -11.48
N LEU A 418 -20.32 -6.46 -11.02
CA LEU A 418 -20.07 -5.10 -11.51
C LEU A 418 -19.70 -5.08 -13.01
N GLN A 419 -18.95 -6.06 -13.50
CA GLN A 419 -18.67 -6.19 -14.94
C GLN A 419 -19.95 -6.40 -15.75
N ASP A 420 -20.85 -7.25 -15.25
CA ASP A 420 -22.13 -7.50 -15.89
C ASP A 420 -23.00 -6.23 -15.89
N PHE A 421 -23.00 -5.47 -14.80
CA PHE A 421 -23.69 -4.18 -14.72
C PHE A 421 -23.11 -3.15 -15.70
N GLN A 422 -21.78 -3.09 -15.88
CA GLN A 422 -21.17 -2.21 -16.89
C GLN A 422 -21.66 -2.54 -18.31
N LYS A 423 -21.74 -3.83 -18.64
CA LYS A 423 -22.22 -4.30 -19.96
C LYS A 423 -23.71 -4.01 -20.13
N GLU A 424 -24.50 -4.17 -19.07
CA GLU A 424 -25.94 -3.95 -19.08
C GLU A 424 -26.31 -2.47 -19.24
N THR A 425 -25.69 -1.59 -18.44
CA THR A 425 -26.09 -0.17 -18.37
C THR A 425 -25.27 0.73 -19.28
N GLY A 426 -24.09 0.28 -19.71
CA GLY A 426 -23.11 1.09 -20.45
C GLY A 426 -22.38 2.12 -19.59
N ASN A 427 -22.59 2.12 -18.27
CA ASN A 427 -21.92 3.02 -17.32
C ASN A 427 -20.76 2.32 -16.61
N LEU A 428 -19.80 3.10 -16.11
CA LEU A 428 -18.62 2.59 -15.41
C LEU A 428 -18.95 2.24 -13.96
N TYR A 429 -18.44 1.11 -13.47
CA TYR A 429 -18.54 0.69 -12.07
C TYR A 429 -17.16 0.39 -11.49
N ASN A 430 -17.01 0.57 -10.20
CA ASN A 430 -15.79 0.22 -9.49
C ASN A 430 -16.08 -0.30 -8.07
N LEU A 431 -15.15 -1.09 -7.55
CA LEU A 431 -15.20 -1.65 -6.21
C LEU A 431 -14.24 -0.87 -5.28
N GLU A 432 -14.76 -0.29 -4.21
CA GLU A 432 -13.99 0.55 -3.28
C GLU A 432 -13.88 -0.04 -1.87
N ALA A 433 -12.71 0.08 -1.27
CA ALA A 433 -12.50 -0.19 0.15
C ALA A 433 -13.01 1.03 0.93
N SER A 434 -14.32 1.04 1.25
CA SER A 434 -14.96 2.19 1.89
C SER A 434 -14.27 2.58 3.21
N PRO A 435 -13.83 3.84 3.36
CA PRO A 435 -13.23 4.32 4.63
C PRO A 435 -14.21 4.28 5.80
N ALA A 436 -15.51 4.26 5.50
CA ALA A 436 -16.60 3.99 6.43
C ALA A 436 -16.52 4.78 7.75
N GLU A 437 -16.16 6.07 7.68
CA GLU A 437 -15.93 6.93 8.85
C GLU A 437 -17.09 6.85 9.85
N SER A 438 -18.30 7.22 9.43
CA SER A 438 -19.52 7.07 10.22
C SER A 438 -20.21 5.73 9.96
N THR A 439 -20.06 5.18 8.75
CA THR A 439 -20.80 4.01 8.27
C THR A 439 -20.52 2.78 9.12
N CYS A 440 -19.27 2.55 9.56
CA CYS A 440 -18.92 1.38 10.37
C CYS A 440 -19.66 1.36 11.72
N PHE A 441 -19.86 2.53 12.34
CA PHE A 441 -20.60 2.69 13.59
C PHE A 441 -22.11 2.64 13.33
N LYS A 442 -22.57 3.31 12.26
CA LYS A 442 -23.99 3.36 11.88
C LYS A 442 -24.54 1.96 11.60
N PHE A 443 -23.78 1.16 10.85
CA PHE A 443 -24.14 -0.23 10.56
C PHE A 443 -24.24 -1.07 11.82
N ALA A 444 -23.18 -1.11 12.63
CA ALA A 444 -23.18 -1.89 13.87
C ALA A 444 -24.28 -1.45 14.85
N LYS A 445 -24.51 -0.13 14.99
CA LYS A 445 -25.59 0.40 15.84
C LYS A 445 -26.97 -0.06 15.35
N ARG A 446 -27.23 0.04 14.06
CA ARG A 446 -28.54 -0.30 13.49
C ARG A 446 -28.77 -1.81 13.48
N ASP A 447 -27.75 -2.61 13.21
CA ASP A 447 -27.86 -4.06 13.27
C ASP A 447 -28.12 -4.56 14.70
N LYS A 448 -27.61 -3.89 15.75
CA LYS A 448 -27.99 -4.18 17.15
C LYS A 448 -29.48 -4.07 17.40
N GLU A 449 -30.15 -3.13 16.74
CA GLU A 449 -31.59 -2.93 16.85
C GLU A 449 -32.36 -3.99 16.04
N LEU A 450 -31.83 -4.41 14.89
CA LEU A 450 -32.47 -5.36 13.98
C LEU A 450 -32.27 -6.83 14.40
N PHE A 451 -31.14 -7.16 15.03
CA PHE A 451 -30.73 -8.50 15.43
C PHE A 451 -30.31 -8.52 16.91
N PRO A 452 -31.26 -8.33 17.86
CA PRO A 452 -30.95 -8.20 19.29
C PRO A 452 -30.30 -9.44 19.91
N ASP A 453 -30.48 -10.62 19.30
CA ASP A 453 -29.93 -11.88 19.77
C ASP A 453 -28.46 -12.12 19.35
N ARG A 454 -27.90 -11.25 18.49
CA ARG A 454 -26.53 -11.38 17.98
C ARG A 454 -25.56 -10.50 18.79
N ASN A 455 -24.35 -11.00 19.01
CA ASN A 455 -23.28 -10.22 19.65
C ASN A 455 -22.60 -9.30 18.64
N ILE A 456 -23.13 -8.08 18.48
CA ILE A 456 -22.64 -7.11 17.50
C ILE A 456 -21.64 -6.15 18.18
N PRO A 457 -20.47 -5.87 17.58
CA PRO A 457 -19.49 -4.93 18.14
C PRO A 457 -19.97 -3.47 18.12
N THR A 458 -19.16 -2.55 18.64
CA THR A 458 -19.47 -1.10 18.60
C THR A 458 -19.32 -0.53 17.19
N PHE A 459 -18.41 -1.07 16.40
CA PHE A 459 -18.16 -0.70 15.01
C PHE A 459 -17.75 -1.94 14.23
N TYR A 460 -17.95 -1.93 12.91
CA TYR A 460 -17.43 -2.98 12.02
C TYR A 460 -16.07 -2.63 11.45
N THR A 461 -15.28 -3.66 11.16
CA THR A 461 -13.96 -3.51 10.56
C THR A 461 -14.08 -2.90 9.15
N ASN A 462 -13.21 -1.95 8.82
CA ASN A 462 -13.26 -1.25 7.54
C ASN A 462 -13.05 -2.20 6.36
N SER A 463 -14.00 -2.26 5.42
CA SER A 463 -13.90 -3.05 4.19
C SER A 463 -13.50 -4.53 4.43
N THR A 464 -12.32 -4.93 3.95
CA THR A 464 -11.69 -6.25 4.15
C THR A 464 -10.35 -6.13 4.89
N MET A 465 -10.16 -5.05 5.66
CA MET A 465 -8.98 -4.86 6.49
C MET A 465 -8.90 -5.93 7.59
N LEU A 466 -7.69 -6.18 8.07
CA LEU A 466 -7.50 -6.87 9.34
C LEU A 466 -8.14 -6.03 10.46
N PRO A 467 -8.74 -6.65 11.49
CA PRO A 467 -9.08 -5.96 12.73
C PRO A 467 -7.86 -5.22 13.29
N VAL A 468 -8.08 -4.03 13.83
CA VAL A 468 -7.01 -3.10 14.23
C VAL A 468 -6.14 -3.62 15.39
N ASP A 469 -6.55 -4.69 16.06
CA ASP A 469 -5.87 -5.34 17.17
C ASP A 469 -5.26 -6.72 16.80
N THR A 470 -5.21 -7.06 15.51
CA THR A 470 -4.75 -8.38 15.05
C THR A 470 -3.26 -8.62 15.28
N THR A 471 -2.39 -7.74 14.77
CA THR A 471 -0.93 -7.90 14.82
C THR A 471 -0.23 -6.55 15.01
N GLU A 472 0.97 -6.59 15.60
CA GLU A 472 1.89 -5.45 15.68
C GLU A 472 2.95 -5.50 14.57
N ASP A 473 3.02 -6.59 13.78
CA ASP A 473 4.00 -6.73 12.70
C ASP A 473 3.45 -6.10 11.40
N LEU A 474 4.12 -5.03 10.96
CA LEU A 474 3.78 -4.33 9.72
C LEU A 474 3.86 -5.23 8.49
N PHE A 475 4.86 -6.10 8.41
CA PHE A 475 5.09 -6.95 7.24
C PHE A 475 4.13 -8.12 7.22
N GLU A 476 3.80 -8.71 8.38
CA GLU A 476 2.71 -9.71 8.49
C GLU A 476 1.39 -9.11 8.00
N ALA A 477 1.04 -7.91 8.48
CA ALA A 477 -0.19 -7.21 8.09
C ALA A 477 -0.21 -6.89 6.58
N MET A 478 0.89 -6.37 6.02
CA MET A 478 1.01 -6.08 4.59
C MET A 478 0.93 -7.35 3.74
N SER A 479 1.64 -8.42 4.09
CA SER A 479 1.60 -9.72 3.39
C SER A 479 0.19 -10.31 3.38
N HIS A 480 -0.54 -10.20 4.49
CA HIS A 480 -1.93 -10.63 4.53
C HIS A 480 -2.82 -9.76 3.63
N GLN A 481 -2.67 -8.44 3.72
CA GLN A 481 -3.56 -7.48 3.09
C GLN A 481 -3.32 -7.28 1.60
N GLU A 482 -2.14 -7.63 1.08
CA GLU A 482 -1.76 -7.39 -0.32
C GLU A 482 -2.83 -7.84 -1.34
N GLU A 483 -3.20 -9.11 -1.35
CA GLU A 483 -4.18 -9.65 -2.32
C GLU A 483 -5.58 -9.01 -2.17
N LEU A 484 -5.99 -8.73 -0.94
CA LEU A 484 -7.28 -8.09 -0.64
C LEU A 484 -7.30 -6.64 -1.15
N GLN A 485 -6.24 -5.88 -0.89
CA GLN A 485 -6.14 -4.49 -1.33
C GLN A 485 -6.00 -4.39 -2.85
N CYS A 486 -5.23 -5.27 -3.48
CA CYS A 486 -5.11 -5.34 -4.95
C CYS A 486 -6.42 -5.76 -5.65
N SER A 487 -7.38 -6.37 -4.92
CA SER A 487 -8.68 -6.73 -5.49
C SER A 487 -9.62 -5.55 -5.71
N TYR A 488 -9.33 -4.38 -5.12
CA TYR A 488 -10.16 -3.18 -5.29
C TYR A 488 -9.80 -2.42 -6.57
N THR A 489 -10.82 -2.13 -7.40
CA THR A 489 -10.66 -1.38 -8.65
C THR A 489 -10.97 0.10 -8.52
N GLY A 490 -11.50 0.56 -7.38
CA GLY A 490 -11.93 1.94 -7.20
C GLY A 490 -10.98 2.80 -6.37
N GLY A 491 -10.61 2.27 -5.21
CA GLY A 491 -9.84 2.98 -4.21
C GLY A 491 -9.55 2.09 -3.02
N THR A 492 -8.29 2.02 -2.63
CA THR A 492 -7.79 1.33 -1.44
C THR A 492 -6.65 2.16 -0.87
N VAL A 493 -6.45 2.10 0.43
CA VAL A 493 -5.24 2.59 1.10
C VAL A 493 -4.89 1.68 2.26
N PHE A 494 -3.61 1.32 2.37
CA PHE A 494 -3.08 0.72 3.58
C PHE A 494 -2.47 1.80 4.48
N HIS A 495 -2.98 1.88 5.71
CA HIS A 495 -2.46 2.76 6.74
C HIS A 495 -1.48 1.98 7.62
N ALA A 496 -0.18 2.27 7.49
CA ALA A 496 0.81 1.82 8.45
C ALA A 496 0.70 2.70 9.70
N PHE A 497 -0.16 2.32 10.65
CA PHE A 497 -0.34 3.03 11.92
C PHE A 497 0.92 2.89 12.79
N LEU A 498 1.71 3.96 12.84
CA LEU A 498 2.91 4.10 13.65
C LEU A 498 2.53 4.70 15.01
N GLY A 499 3.21 4.27 16.08
CA GLY A 499 2.97 4.82 17.42
C GLY A 499 3.28 6.31 17.50
N GLU A 500 4.53 6.67 17.26
CA GLU A 500 5.02 8.04 17.32
C GLU A 500 5.79 8.40 16.04
N GLN A 501 6.25 9.65 15.98
CA GLN A 501 7.11 10.14 14.90
C GLN A 501 8.31 9.23 14.67
N LEU A 502 8.68 9.03 13.40
CA LEU A 502 9.90 8.28 13.07
C LEU A 502 11.15 9.08 13.47
N PRO A 503 12.20 8.42 14.02
CA PRO A 503 13.41 9.09 14.50
C PRO A 503 14.10 10.02 13.49
N ASN A 504 14.05 9.68 12.21
CA ASN A 504 14.67 10.49 11.16
C ASN A 504 13.99 10.28 9.81
N TRP A 505 14.24 11.19 8.88
CA TRP A 505 13.68 11.17 7.53
C TRP A 505 14.19 9.99 6.69
N LYS A 506 15.42 9.50 6.92
CA LYS A 506 15.97 8.35 6.19
C LYS A 506 15.17 7.09 6.47
N LEU A 507 14.74 6.89 7.71
CA LEU A 507 13.90 5.76 8.06
C LEU A 507 12.53 5.83 7.39
N ALA A 508 11.91 7.02 7.32
CA ALA A 508 10.65 7.20 6.60
C ALA A 508 10.80 6.86 5.11
N ARG A 509 11.88 7.36 4.49
CA ARG A 509 12.25 7.04 3.11
C ARG A 509 12.46 5.54 2.90
N ASP A 510 13.32 4.92 3.71
CA ASP A 510 13.71 3.52 3.58
C ASP A 510 12.52 2.58 3.82
N LEU A 511 11.62 2.95 4.74
CA LEU A 511 10.38 2.23 4.97
C LEU A 511 9.45 2.32 3.74
N ILE A 512 9.21 3.51 3.19
CA ILE A 512 8.41 3.66 1.97
C ILE A 512 9.04 2.89 0.81
N LYS A 513 10.36 3.03 0.58
CA LYS A 513 11.10 2.28 -0.44
C LYS A 513 10.92 0.77 -0.29
N THR A 514 11.00 0.27 0.95
CA THR A 514 10.85 -1.16 1.24
C THR A 514 9.42 -1.62 0.99
N LEU A 515 8.42 -0.85 1.43
CA LEU A 515 7.01 -1.21 1.27
C LEU A 515 6.59 -1.20 -0.20
N THR A 516 6.97 -0.17 -0.97
CA THR A 516 6.62 -0.07 -2.39
C THR A 516 7.36 -1.08 -3.26
N ALA A 517 8.60 -1.45 -2.89
CA ALA A 517 9.35 -2.47 -3.61
C ALA A 517 8.87 -3.91 -3.31
N ARG A 518 8.47 -4.20 -2.07
CA ARG A 518 8.08 -5.57 -1.65
C ARG A 518 6.64 -5.92 -1.95
N PHE A 519 5.72 -4.96 -1.88
CA PHE A 519 4.29 -5.21 -1.96
C PHE A 519 3.65 -4.45 -3.11
N ARG A 520 2.59 -5.03 -3.67
CA ARG A 520 1.82 -4.45 -4.78
C ARG A 520 0.66 -3.56 -4.31
N VAL A 521 0.61 -3.23 -3.02
CA VAL A 521 -0.45 -2.39 -2.45
C VAL A 521 -0.44 -1.00 -3.13
N PRO A 522 -1.56 -0.54 -3.70
CA PRO A 522 -1.59 0.67 -4.54
C PRO A 522 -1.29 1.98 -3.79
N TYR A 523 -1.85 2.17 -2.59
CA TYR A 523 -1.65 3.39 -1.80
C TYR A 523 -1.22 3.05 -0.38
N ILE A 524 -0.16 3.71 0.07
CA ILE A 524 0.45 3.49 1.37
C ILE A 524 0.58 4.82 2.09
N THR A 525 0.39 4.78 3.41
CA THR A 525 0.64 5.92 4.29
C THR A 525 1.36 5.48 5.54
N LEU A 526 2.27 6.31 6.03
CA LEU A 526 2.85 6.18 7.36
C LEU A 526 2.05 7.07 8.30
N THR A 527 1.57 6.55 9.42
CA THR A 527 0.61 7.27 10.27
C THR A 527 1.09 7.32 11.72
N PRO A 528 1.97 8.26 12.10
CA PRO A 528 2.35 8.47 13.48
C PRO A 528 1.21 9.15 14.26
N THR A 529 1.17 8.91 15.58
CA THR A 529 0.36 9.70 16.51
C THR A 529 1.25 10.76 17.17
N PHE A 530 0.72 11.97 17.31
CA PHE A 530 1.45 13.09 17.91
C PHE A 530 0.47 14.02 18.63
N SER A 531 0.99 14.90 19.47
CA SER A 531 0.19 15.83 20.27
C SER A 531 0.60 17.27 20.02
N ILE A 532 -0.34 18.22 20.06
CA ILE A 532 -0.06 19.65 19.93
C ILE A 532 -0.42 20.35 21.25
N CYS A 533 0.58 20.98 21.87
CA CYS A 533 0.41 21.82 23.05
C CYS A 533 0.14 23.27 22.62
N PRO A 534 -0.87 23.97 23.20
CA PRO A 534 -1.15 25.37 22.87
C PRO A 534 0.04 26.31 23.10
N THR A 535 0.84 26.05 24.16
CA THR A 535 2.00 26.88 24.48
C THR A 535 3.25 26.50 23.70
N HIS A 536 3.49 25.20 23.53
CA HIS A 536 4.79 24.68 23.12
C HIS A 536 4.79 23.96 21.76
N GLY A 537 3.65 23.93 21.08
CA GLY A 537 3.49 23.28 19.78
C GLY A 537 3.65 21.77 19.84
N TYR A 538 4.31 21.21 18.83
CA TYR A 538 4.43 19.78 18.58
C TYR A 538 5.04 19.00 19.77
N ARG A 539 4.46 17.83 20.03
CA ARG A 539 4.89 16.83 21.02
C ARG A 539 4.87 15.45 20.39
N VAL A 540 5.93 14.69 20.65
CA VAL A 540 6.13 13.34 20.12
C VAL A 540 5.18 12.38 20.82
N GLY A 541 4.43 11.60 20.04
CA GLY A 541 3.54 10.57 20.54
C GLY A 541 2.21 11.10 21.12
N GLU A 542 1.44 10.17 21.66
CA GLU A 542 0.20 10.45 22.39
C GLU A 542 0.52 10.94 23.80
N GLN A 543 0.32 12.24 24.05
CA GLN A 543 0.55 12.88 25.35
C GLN A 543 -0.67 13.72 25.70
N PRO A 544 -1.67 13.20 26.46
CA PRO A 544 -2.89 13.95 26.78
C PRO A 544 -2.63 15.28 27.49
N GLU A 545 -1.52 15.35 28.23
CA GLU A 545 -1.03 16.55 28.91
C GLU A 545 0.42 16.83 28.49
N CYS A 546 0.77 18.10 28.34
CA CYS A 546 2.11 18.50 27.95
C CYS A 546 3.09 18.25 29.10
N THR A 547 4.15 17.49 28.85
CA THR A 547 5.22 17.20 29.84
C THR A 547 5.99 18.43 30.31
N VAL A 548 5.82 19.59 29.66
CA VAL A 548 6.54 20.83 29.98
C VAL A 548 5.69 21.83 30.77
N CYS A 549 4.41 22.06 30.40
CA CYS A 549 3.53 23.00 31.11
C CYS A 549 2.34 22.35 31.86
N GLY A 550 2.07 21.06 31.64
CA GLY A 550 0.89 20.38 32.20
C GLY A 550 -0.45 20.76 31.55
N GLU A 551 -0.45 21.62 30.51
CA GLU A 551 -1.69 21.92 29.77
C GLU A 551 -2.18 20.72 28.95
N LEU A 552 -3.50 20.62 28.79
CA LEU A 552 -4.14 19.65 27.91
C LEU A 552 -3.69 19.88 26.46
N THR A 553 -3.32 18.80 25.79
CA THR A 553 -2.91 18.84 24.38
C THR A 553 -4.04 18.40 23.46
N LEU A 554 -3.86 18.64 22.16
CA LEU A 554 -4.64 18.00 21.10
C LEU A 554 -3.86 16.82 20.55
N VAL A 555 -4.30 15.60 20.85
CA VAL A 555 -3.74 14.37 20.26
C VAL A 555 -4.30 14.22 18.85
N TYR A 556 -3.44 14.20 17.84
CA TYR A 556 -3.78 14.01 16.44
C TYR A 556 -3.40 12.60 15.97
N SER A 557 -4.29 11.98 15.21
CA SER A 557 -4.01 10.76 14.46
C SER A 557 -4.84 10.71 13.18
N ARG A 558 -4.40 9.89 12.21
CA ARG A 558 -5.18 9.58 11.00
C ARG A 558 -5.87 8.24 11.24
N ILE A 559 -7.19 8.24 11.35
CA ILE A 559 -7.95 7.01 11.60
C ILE A 559 -8.42 6.38 10.29
N VAL A 560 -9.05 7.17 9.41
CA VAL A 560 -9.65 6.70 8.14
C VAL A 560 -9.06 7.32 6.88
N GLY A 561 -8.23 8.35 7.01
CA GLY A 561 -7.54 8.93 5.86
C GLY A 561 -7.04 10.37 5.99
N TYR A 562 -7.51 11.14 6.97
CA TYR A 562 -7.01 12.48 7.24
C TYR A 562 -6.78 12.71 8.73
N PHE A 563 -5.99 13.73 9.07
CA PHE A 563 -5.65 14.05 10.45
C PHE A 563 -6.71 14.93 11.11
N ARG A 564 -7.20 14.47 12.27
CA ARG A 564 -8.04 15.23 13.19
C ARG A 564 -7.69 14.89 14.64
N PRO A 565 -7.99 15.78 15.59
CA PRO A 565 -7.90 15.46 17.00
C PRO A 565 -8.70 14.19 17.33
N THR A 566 -8.14 13.28 18.12
CA THR A 566 -8.76 11.98 18.46
C THR A 566 -10.13 12.14 19.13
N ARG A 567 -10.33 13.24 19.85
CA ARG A 567 -11.60 13.60 20.52
C ARG A 567 -12.73 14.04 19.57
N ASP A 568 -12.40 14.46 18.35
CA ASP A 568 -13.37 14.98 17.37
C ASP A 568 -13.99 13.85 16.54
N TRP A 569 -13.42 12.66 16.59
CA TRP A 569 -13.94 11.49 15.89
C TRP A 569 -15.22 10.96 16.53
N ASN A 570 -16.06 10.32 15.71
CA ASN A 570 -17.25 9.65 16.22
C ASN A 570 -16.89 8.46 17.13
N ARG A 571 -17.87 8.03 17.94
CA ARG A 571 -17.69 6.97 18.93
C ARG A 571 -17.11 5.66 18.38
N GLY A 572 -17.46 5.28 17.15
CA GLY A 572 -16.93 4.08 16.51
C GLY A 572 -15.44 4.23 16.22
N LYS A 573 -15.05 5.34 15.60
CA LYS A 573 -13.64 5.63 15.26
C LYS A 573 -12.77 5.92 16.48
N SER A 574 -13.30 6.59 17.50
CA SER A 574 -12.60 6.71 18.78
C SER A 574 -12.36 5.34 19.41
N LYS A 575 -13.34 4.42 19.37
CA LYS A 575 -13.19 3.07 19.91
C LYS A 575 -12.19 2.23 19.09
N GLU A 576 -12.23 2.35 17.76
CA GLU A 576 -11.25 1.76 16.86
C GLU A 576 -9.84 2.20 17.22
N PHE A 577 -9.61 3.51 17.38
CA PHE A 577 -8.32 4.05 17.80
C PHE A 577 -7.85 3.48 19.14
N THR A 578 -8.72 3.39 20.15
CA THR A 578 -8.36 2.83 21.47
C THR A 578 -8.00 1.34 21.42
N GLN A 579 -8.57 0.57 20.50
CA GLN A 579 -8.27 -0.87 20.36
C GLN A 579 -7.04 -1.14 19.50
N ARG A 580 -6.61 -0.14 18.73
CA ARG A 580 -5.58 -0.29 17.71
C ARG A 580 -4.23 -0.68 18.31
N LYS A 581 -3.65 -1.75 17.78
CA LYS A 581 -2.23 -2.05 17.93
C LYS A 581 -1.46 -1.25 16.89
N VAL A 582 -0.45 -0.53 17.36
CA VAL A 582 0.45 0.21 16.46
C VAL A 582 1.49 -0.75 15.91
N TYR A 583 1.80 -0.62 14.62
CA TYR A 583 2.80 -1.47 14.02
C TYR A 583 4.18 -1.11 14.55
N LYS A 584 4.86 -2.12 15.06
CA LYS A 584 6.27 -2.05 15.38
C LYS A 584 7.02 -2.40 14.11
N TYR A 585 7.80 -1.46 13.61
CA TYR A 585 8.90 -1.80 12.73
C TYR A 585 10.00 -2.33 13.66
N GLU A 586 10.54 -3.52 13.40
CA GLU A 586 11.72 -3.98 14.13
C GLU A 586 12.82 -2.95 13.91
N SER A 587 13.16 -2.22 14.98
CA SER A 587 14.26 -1.28 15.05
C SER A 587 15.58 -2.05 15.01
N GLY A 588 15.93 -2.54 13.82
CA GLY A 588 17.29 -2.99 13.54
C GLY A 588 18.31 -1.85 13.45
N LEU A 589 17.87 -0.58 13.57
CA LEU A 589 18.70 0.61 13.42
C LEU A 589 18.25 1.75 14.37
N GLN A 590 19.15 2.07 15.32
CA GLN A 590 19.19 3.21 16.28
C GLN A 590 18.36 3.03 17.57
N LEU A 591 18.87 3.14 18.80
CA LEU A 591 20.13 3.65 19.36
C LEU A 591 20.60 2.73 20.52
N ASP A 592 21.65 1.96 20.25
CA ASP A 592 22.61 1.36 21.22
C ASP A 592 23.81 0.74 20.46
N SER A 593 23.95 1.08 19.17
CA SER A 593 24.63 0.24 18.18
C SER A 593 26.15 0.31 18.23
N ASP A 594 26.76 1.42 18.62
CA ASP A 594 28.22 1.55 18.45
C ASP A 594 28.98 0.67 19.44
N THR A 595 28.48 0.56 20.68
CA THR A 595 29.07 -0.32 21.70
C THR A 595 28.83 -1.79 21.38
N LYS A 596 27.60 -2.14 20.95
CA LYS A 596 27.20 -3.53 20.67
C LYS A 596 27.78 -4.04 19.34
N LEU A 597 27.91 -3.19 18.34
CA LEU A 597 28.52 -3.54 17.05
C LEU A 597 30.03 -3.77 17.22
N SER A 598 30.73 -2.88 17.94
CA SER A 598 32.15 -3.05 18.24
C SER A 598 32.42 -4.36 19.02
N GLU A 599 31.52 -4.73 19.94
CA GLU A 599 31.61 -6.00 20.66
C GLU A 599 31.42 -7.21 19.72
N LEU A 600 30.42 -7.18 18.84
CA LEU A 600 30.17 -8.26 17.87
C LEU A 600 31.31 -8.38 16.85
N GLU A 601 31.85 -7.28 16.35
CA GLU A 601 33.02 -7.28 15.46
C GLU A 601 34.24 -7.92 16.14
N GLY A 602 34.49 -7.59 17.41
CA GLY A 602 35.54 -8.23 18.20
C GLY A 602 35.33 -9.74 18.38
N GLN A 603 34.08 -10.18 18.56
CA GLN A 603 33.74 -11.61 18.62
C GLN A 603 33.98 -12.30 17.26
N VAL A 604 33.59 -11.68 16.13
CA VAL A 604 33.84 -12.25 14.79
C VAL A 604 35.33 -12.38 14.51
N ALA A 605 36.12 -11.35 14.82
CA ALA A 605 37.57 -11.35 14.63
C ALA A 605 38.29 -12.46 15.43
N SER A 606 37.69 -12.93 16.53
CA SER A 606 38.24 -14.01 17.37
C SER A 606 37.97 -15.43 16.84
N ILE A 607 37.04 -15.58 15.87
CA ILE A 607 36.68 -16.89 15.33
C ILE A 607 37.82 -17.41 14.44
N GLN A 608 38.28 -18.62 14.76
CA GLN A 608 39.23 -19.38 13.94
C GLN A 608 38.50 -20.50 13.19
N ASP A 609 39.13 -21.06 12.16
CA ASP A 609 38.66 -22.26 11.45
C ASP A 609 37.30 -22.07 10.73
N LEU A 610 37.17 -20.96 9.98
CA LEU A 610 36.10 -20.73 9.00
C LEU A 610 36.66 -19.95 7.78
N PRO A 611 37.32 -20.62 6.84
CA PRO A 611 37.94 -19.96 5.67
C PRO A 611 36.90 -19.52 4.64
N VAL A 612 36.99 -18.27 4.20
CA VAL A 612 36.18 -17.71 3.11
C VAL A 612 36.92 -17.93 1.80
N ALA A 613 36.31 -18.69 0.90
CA ALA A 613 36.85 -19.01 -0.41
C ALA A 613 36.37 -18.07 -1.51
N GLY A 614 35.29 -17.33 -1.25
CA GLY A 614 34.78 -16.30 -2.14
C GLY A 614 33.61 -15.58 -1.51
N TYR A 615 33.39 -14.34 -1.94
CA TYR A 615 32.27 -13.53 -1.44
C TYR A 615 31.59 -12.76 -2.56
N ILE A 616 30.32 -13.08 -2.82
CA ILE A 616 29.44 -12.33 -3.72
C ILE A 616 28.62 -11.37 -2.86
N LYS A 617 28.85 -10.07 -3.05
CA LYS A 617 28.19 -9.01 -2.28
C LYS A 617 26.68 -8.98 -2.47
N SER A 618 26.16 -9.40 -3.62
CA SER A 618 24.73 -9.39 -3.93
C SER A 618 24.33 -10.47 -4.95
N THR A 619 23.23 -11.16 -4.69
CA THR A 619 22.50 -12.09 -5.58
C THR A 619 20.99 -11.89 -5.40
N LEU A 620 20.20 -12.24 -6.42
CA LEU A 620 18.74 -12.15 -6.43
C LEU A 620 18.03 -13.52 -6.46
N SER A 621 18.76 -14.63 -6.57
CA SER A 621 18.16 -15.95 -6.81
C SER A 621 18.51 -17.03 -5.79
N ASP A 622 19.56 -16.85 -4.99
CA ASP A 622 20.13 -17.95 -4.20
C ASP A 622 19.51 -18.14 -2.81
N TYR A 623 18.60 -17.26 -2.40
CA TYR A 623 17.89 -17.34 -1.11
C TYR A 623 16.37 -17.37 -1.34
N PRO A 624 15.73 -18.56 -1.33
CA PRO A 624 14.28 -18.68 -1.49
C PRO A 624 13.51 -17.85 -0.46
N GLY A 625 12.55 -17.05 -0.92
CA GLY A 625 11.76 -16.15 -0.07
C GLY A 625 12.44 -14.84 0.30
N LYS A 626 13.65 -14.55 -0.21
CA LYS A 626 14.35 -13.27 -0.04
C LYS A 626 14.73 -12.69 -1.41
N THR A 627 14.41 -11.42 -1.65
CA THR A 627 14.67 -10.75 -2.94
C THR A 627 16.16 -10.49 -3.20
N GLN A 628 16.97 -10.33 -2.14
CA GLN A 628 18.40 -10.05 -2.23
C GLN A 628 19.16 -10.73 -1.08
N ALA A 629 20.33 -11.29 -1.38
CA ALA A 629 21.25 -11.84 -0.39
C ALA A 629 22.72 -11.62 -0.80
N SER A 630 23.66 -11.79 0.13
CA SER A 630 25.07 -11.99 -0.20
C SER A 630 25.40 -13.49 -0.10
N ILE A 631 26.42 -13.95 -0.82
CA ILE A 631 26.87 -15.35 -0.74
C ILE A 631 28.31 -15.39 -0.24
N MET A 632 28.54 -16.11 0.86
CA MET A 632 29.85 -16.48 1.34
C MET A 632 30.12 -17.94 0.98
N PHE A 633 31.18 -18.18 0.22
CA PHE A 633 31.66 -19.53 -0.09
C PHE A 633 32.71 -19.95 0.93
N THR A 634 32.59 -21.15 1.47
CA THR A 634 33.62 -21.76 2.34
C THR A 634 34.60 -22.59 1.53
N SER A 635 35.85 -22.73 2.00
CA SER A 635 36.85 -23.57 1.32
C SER A 635 36.77 -25.03 1.77
N ARG A 636 37.26 -25.94 0.91
CA ARG A 636 37.36 -27.40 1.11
C ARG A 636 36.01 -28.11 1.25
N CYS A 637 35.91 -29.30 0.64
CA CYS A 637 34.77 -30.18 0.77
C CYS A 637 35.26 -31.61 1.06
N ASN A 638 34.64 -32.29 2.02
CA ASN A 638 34.99 -33.66 2.38
C ASN A 638 34.56 -34.72 1.35
N LEU A 639 33.62 -34.39 0.46
CA LEU A 639 33.24 -35.26 -0.66
C LEU A 639 34.14 -35.11 -1.89
N ALA A 640 34.61 -33.89 -2.16
CA ALA A 640 35.50 -33.57 -3.29
C ALA A 640 35.12 -34.32 -4.59
N CYS A 641 33.84 -34.22 -4.98
CA CYS A 641 33.31 -34.94 -6.13
C CYS A 641 34.09 -34.58 -7.41
N PRO A 642 34.50 -35.55 -8.25
CA PRO A 642 35.27 -35.28 -9.48
C PRO A 642 34.60 -34.25 -10.41
N TRP A 643 33.28 -34.28 -10.49
CA TRP A 643 32.45 -33.41 -11.33
C TRP A 643 32.07 -32.06 -10.68
N CYS A 644 32.61 -31.72 -9.50
CA CYS A 644 32.24 -30.50 -8.80
C CYS A 644 32.68 -29.23 -9.57
N HIS A 645 31.73 -28.34 -9.86
CA HIS A 645 31.96 -27.03 -10.51
C HIS A 645 32.84 -26.07 -9.71
N ASN A 646 32.90 -26.26 -8.40
CA ASN A 646 33.61 -25.43 -7.45
C ASN A 646 35.03 -25.98 -7.17
N GLY A 647 35.71 -26.52 -8.18
CA GLY A 647 37.02 -27.15 -8.06
C GLY A 647 38.05 -26.32 -7.27
N PRO A 648 38.27 -25.04 -7.62
CA PRO A 648 39.16 -24.14 -6.88
C PRO A 648 38.83 -24.07 -5.37
N LEU A 649 37.56 -23.87 -5.03
CA LEU A 649 37.10 -23.77 -3.63
C LEU A 649 37.35 -25.10 -2.87
N VAL A 650 37.10 -26.24 -3.53
CA VAL A 650 37.30 -27.57 -2.96
C VAL A 650 38.79 -27.88 -2.72
N GLN A 651 39.67 -27.40 -3.60
CA GLN A 651 41.13 -27.54 -3.47
C GLN A 651 41.72 -26.63 -2.39
N GLY A 652 40.91 -25.73 -1.82
CA GLY A 652 41.30 -24.87 -0.71
C GLY A 652 41.86 -23.53 -1.16
N GLU A 653 41.61 -23.11 -2.39
CA GLU A 653 41.84 -21.73 -2.80
C GLU A 653 40.93 -20.80 -1.97
N CYS A 654 41.52 -19.71 -1.49
CA CYS A 654 40.83 -18.70 -0.70
C CYS A 654 41.11 -17.31 -1.24
N ASP A 655 40.09 -16.46 -1.21
CA ASP A 655 40.23 -15.03 -1.44
C ASP A 655 40.83 -14.35 -0.19
N ASP A 656 41.32 -13.12 -0.35
CA ASP A 656 41.81 -12.28 0.76
C ASP A 656 40.69 -11.75 1.69
N VAL A 657 39.44 -12.18 1.47
CA VAL A 657 38.27 -11.76 2.25
C VAL A 657 38.16 -12.57 3.54
N THR A 658 37.97 -11.91 4.68
CA THR A 658 37.76 -12.58 5.98
C THR A 658 36.29 -12.65 6.36
N ILE A 659 35.94 -13.48 7.34
CA ILE A 659 34.59 -13.51 7.92
C ILE A 659 34.21 -12.19 8.61
N LEU A 660 35.21 -11.40 9.04
CA LEU A 660 34.98 -10.05 9.56
C LEU A 660 34.55 -9.10 8.44
N ASP A 661 35.22 -9.15 7.28
CA ASP A 661 34.85 -8.34 6.12
C ASP A 661 33.43 -8.71 5.63
N VAL A 662 33.12 -10.00 5.62
CA VAL A 662 31.76 -10.50 5.31
C VAL A 662 30.75 -9.95 6.31
N PHE A 663 31.05 -10.02 7.61
CA PHE A 663 30.17 -9.53 8.67
C PHE A 663 29.94 -8.01 8.60
N GLN A 664 31.00 -7.24 8.43
CA GLN A 664 30.94 -5.78 8.30
C GLN A 664 30.12 -5.37 7.08
N HIS A 665 30.38 -6.01 5.94
CA HIS A 665 29.61 -5.76 4.73
C HIS A 665 28.14 -6.12 4.93
N ILE A 666 27.81 -7.36 5.32
CA ILE A 666 26.41 -7.78 5.45
C ILE A 666 25.66 -6.95 6.50
N ASN A 667 26.31 -6.58 7.59
CA ASN A 667 25.68 -5.77 8.64
C ASN A 667 25.45 -4.32 8.18
N SER A 668 26.26 -3.81 7.25
CA SER A 668 26.05 -2.50 6.60
C SER A 668 24.94 -2.52 5.54
N THR A 669 24.58 -3.70 5.02
CA THR A 669 23.53 -3.83 3.98
C THR A 669 22.13 -3.79 4.58
N SER A 670 21.17 -3.26 3.83
CA SER A 670 19.75 -3.24 4.24
C SER A 670 19.09 -4.62 4.19
N HIS A 671 19.59 -5.54 3.35
CA HIS A 671 18.96 -6.84 3.16
C HIS A 671 19.26 -7.83 4.29
N LYS A 672 20.41 -7.71 4.98
CA LYS A 672 20.83 -8.58 6.11
C LYS A 672 20.53 -10.07 5.88
N CYS A 673 20.79 -10.56 4.67
CA CYS A 673 20.57 -11.95 4.26
C CYS A 673 21.88 -12.54 3.73
N LEU A 674 22.38 -13.59 4.36
CA LEU A 674 23.63 -14.27 3.99
C LEU A 674 23.36 -15.73 3.62
N VAL A 675 23.79 -16.11 2.42
CA VAL A 675 23.88 -17.52 2.00
C VAL A 675 25.29 -18.00 2.31
N ILE A 676 25.41 -19.04 3.12
CA ILE A 676 26.68 -19.72 3.39
C ILE A 676 26.70 -21.00 2.57
N SER A 677 27.55 -21.05 1.55
CA SER A 677 27.65 -22.12 0.57
C SER A 677 29.11 -22.46 0.26
N GLY A 678 29.40 -23.06 -0.90
CA GLY A 678 30.77 -23.36 -1.35
C GLY A 678 31.16 -24.81 -1.11
N GLY A 679 32.34 -25.04 -0.51
CA GLY A 679 32.88 -26.37 -0.23
C GLY A 679 31.94 -27.26 0.61
N GLU A 680 32.23 -27.44 1.89
CA GLU A 680 31.25 -27.96 2.85
C GLU A 680 31.32 -27.13 4.13
N PRO A 681 30.38 -26.20 4.35
CA PRO A 681 30.42 -25.33 5.53
C PRO A 681 30.49 -26.09 6.85
N THR A 682 29.80 -27.24 6.96
CA THR A 682 29.63 -27.94 8.24
C THR A 682 30.86 -28.69 8.75
N ILE A 683 31.96 -28.76 7.97
CA ILE A 683 33.23 -29.34 8.46
C ILE A 683 34.05 -28.36 9.29
N HIS A 684 33.74 -27.05 9.20
CA HIS A 684 34.52 -25.97 9.80
C HIS A 684 34.05 -25.67 11.21
N LYS A 685 34.95 -25.70 12.20
CA LYS A 685 34.57 -25.48 13.61
C LYS A 685 34.08 -24.06 13.88
N GLY A 686 34.53 -23.08 13.09
CA GLY A 686 34.13 -21.69 13.21
C GLY A 686 32.70 -21.39 12.73
N LEU A 687 32.03 -22.32 12.04
CA LEU A 687 30.68 -22.11 11.50
C LEU A 687 29.66 -21.78 12.60
N VAL A 688 29.53 -22.64 13.62
CA VAL A 688 28.50 -22.48 14.67
C VAL A 688 28.70 -21.19 15.50
N PRO A 689 29.93 -20.87 15.96
CA PRO A 689 30.20 -19.56 16.57
C PRO A 689 29.80 -18.38 15.68
N PHE A 690 30.11 -18.45 14.38
CA PHE A 690 29.78 -17.38 13.45
C PHE A 690 28.27 -17.20 13.27
N LEU A 691 27.53 -18.32 13.12
CA LEU A 691 26.07 -18.29 13.01
C LEU A 691 25.40 -17.68 14.25
N ARG A 692 25.93 -17.92 15.46
CA ARG A 692 25.42 -17.28 16.69
C ARG A 692 25.55 -15.76 16.65
N ILE A 693 26.69 -15.28 16.16
CA ILE A 693 26.93 -13.83 16.02
C ILE A 693 26.03 -13.23 14.94
N LEU A 694 25.90 -13.88 13.78
CA LEU A 694 24.99 -13.45 12.72
C LEU A 694 23.55 -13.33 13.22
N LYS A 695 23.08 -14.33 13.97
CA LYS A 695 21.76 -14.31 14.60
C LYS A 695 21.61 -13.16 15.60
N ALA A 696 22.62 -12.93 16.45
CA ALA A 696 22.62 -11.81 17.40
C ALA A 696 22.60 -10.43 16.71
N ALA A 697 23.15 -10.34 15.49
CA ALA A 697 23.13 -9.15 14.65
C ALA A 697 21.85 -8.99 13.78
N GLY A 698 20.91 -9.94 13.89
CA GLY A 698 19.66 -9.95 13.12
C GLY A 698 19.86 -10.25 11.63
N ILE A 699 20.91 -11.02 11.29
CA ILE A 699 21.19 -11.44 9.92
C ILE A 699 20.51 -12.77 9.66
N SER A 700 19.67 -12.81 8.63
CA SER A 700 18.98 -14.03 8.18
C SER A 700 19.93 -14.92 7.38
N VAL A 701 19.97 -16.22 7.68
CA VAL A 701 20.97 -17.15 7.13
C VAL A 701 20.34 -18.31 6.39
N LYS A 702 20.78 -18.50 5.14
CA LYS A 702 20.61 -19.74 4.39
C LYS A 702 21.90 -20.56 4.41
N LEU A 703 21.82 -21.82 4.79
CA LEU A 703 22.95 -22.74 4.82
C LEU A 703 22.82 -23.82 3.74
N ASP A 704 23.83 -23.96 2.90
CA ASP A 704 23.93 -25.07 1.94
C ASP A 704 24.89 -26.14 2.50
N SER A 705 24.50 -27.42 2.42
CA SER A 705 25.32 -28.54 2.91
C SER A 705 25.15 -29.81 2.06
N ASN A 706 26.15 -30.67 2.07
CA ASN A 706 26.12 -32.02 1.52
C ASN A 706 25.60 -33.08 2.51
N GLY A 707 25.28 -32.67 3.75
CA GLY A 707 24.63 -33.51 4.77
C GLY A 707 25.52 -34.55 5.45
N THR A 708 26.84 -34.49 5.31
CA THR A 708 27.76 -35.46 5.93
C THR A 708 28.00 -35.24 7.44
N SER A 709 27.56 -34.10 7.99
CA SER A 709 27.80 -33.70 9.40
C SER A 709 26.51 -33.54 10.22
N PRO A 710 25.74 -34.62 10.48
CA PRO A 710 24.46 -34.55 11.19
C PRO A 710 24.57 -33.98 12.61
N SER A 711 25.71 -34.17 13.30
CA SER A 711 25.93 -33.60 14.63
C SER A 711 25.94 -32.08 14.65
N VAL A 712 26.51 -31.45 13.60
CA VAL A 712 26.56 -29.99 13.46
C VAL A 712 25.19 -29.46 13.08
N LEU A 713 24.49 -30.11 12.14
CA LEU A 713 23.12 -29.74 11.77
C LEU A 713 22.17 -29.84 12.97
N LYS A 714 22.27 -30.90 13.77
CA LYS A 714 21.49 -31.04 15.02
C LYS A 714 21.70 -29.85 15.96
N GLN A 715 22.95 -29.41 16.11
CA GLN A 715 23.27 -28.25 16.95
C GLN A 715 22.68 -26.96 16.36
N ILE A 716 22.85 -26.74 15.06
CA ILE A 716 22.32 -25.58 14.33
C ILE A 716 20.80 -25.46 14.50
N PHE A 717 20.06 -26.57 14.39
CA PHE A 717 18.61 -26.58 14.55
C PHE A 717 18.17 -26.42 16.01
N ALA A 718 18.87 -27.06 16.96
CA ALA A 718 18.57 -26.90 18.39
C ALA A 718 18.69 -25.44 18.86
N GLU A 719 19.68 -24.72 18.33
CA GLU A 719 19.93 -23.31 18.63
C GLU A 719 19.19 -22.34 17.68
N LYS A 720 18.44 -22.86 16.70
CA LYS A 720 17.70 -22.12 15.66
C LYS A 720 18.59 -21.09 14.94
N LEU A 721 19.75 -21.52 14.45
CA LEU A 721 20.80 -20.62 13.94
C LEU A 721 20.69 -20.26 12.45
N VAL A 722 19.75 -20.86 11.74
CA VAL A 722 19.53 -20.65 10.29
C VAL A 722 18.04 -20.56 10.01
N ASP A 723 17.67 -19.81 8.98
CA ASP A 723 16.27 -19.62 8.56
C ASP A 723 15.92 -20.42 7.29
N PHE A 724 16.93 -20.92 6.58
CA PHE A 724 16.74 -21.80 5.44
C PHE A 724 17.89 -22.81 5.32
N VAL A 725 17.59 -24.05 4.93
CA VAL A 725 18.64 -25.05 4.63
C VAL A 725 18.44 -25.67 3.25
N ALA A 726 19.48 -25.62 2.42
CA ALA A 726 19.53 -26.44 1.21
C ALA A 726 20.49 -27.61 1.43
N MET A 727 20.06 -28.82 1.09
CA MET A 727 20.92 -29.99 1.14
C MET A 727 21.03 -30.67 -0.22
N ASP A 728 22.26 -30.91 -0.67
CA ASP A 728 22.53 -31.68 -1.87
C ASP A 728 22.58 -33.19 -1.56
N ILE A 729 21.57 -33.92 -2.05
CA ILE A 729 21.58 -35.38 -2.09
C ILE A 729 22.22 -35.80 -3.42
N LYS A 730 23.41 -36.40 -3.38
CA LYS A 730 24.20 -36.65 -4.60
C LYS A 730 23.68 -37.81 -5.47
N CYS A 731 23.07 -38.82 -4.84
CA CYS A 731 22.45 -40.00 -5.49
C CYS A 731 21.73 -40.86 -4.44
N GLY A 732 21.36 -42.10 -4.78
CA GLY A 732 20.94 -43.11 -3.81
C GLY A 732 22.04 -43.44 -2.79
N LEU A 733 21.68 -43.71 -1.53
CA LEU A 733 22.62 -43.79 -0.41
C LEU A 733 23.73 -44.83 -0.58
N GLU A 734 23.42 -45.96 -1.21
CA GLU A 734 24.38 -47.05 -1.46
C GLU A 734 25.39 -46.70 -2.58
N ASN A 735 25.04 -45.75 -3.45
CA ASN A 735 25.82 -45.39 -4.64
C ASN A 735 26.75 -44.19 -4.43
N TYR A 736 26.81 -43.59 -3.24
CA TYR A 736 27.62 -42.39 -2.97
C TYR A 736 29.10 -42.55 -3.34
N LYS A 737 29.70 -43.73 -3.12
CA LYS A 737 31.10 -43.99 -3.50
C LYS A 737 31.29 -43.92 -5.01
N ARG A 738 30.32 -44.44 -5.78
CA ARG A 738 30.35 -44.44 -7.25
C ARG A 738 30.23 -43.02 -7.78
N VAL A 739 29.28 -42.24 -7.25
CA VAL A 739 28.97 -40.90 -7.75
C VAL A 739 29.94 -39.83 -7.27
N THR A 740 30.34 -39.85 -6.00
CA THR A 740 31.19 -38.79 -5.41
C THR A 740 32.67 -39.17 -5.35
N GLY A 741 33.02 -40.43 -5.59
CA GLY A 741 34.38 -40.96 -5.37
C GLY A 741 34.73 -41.22 -3.89
N LYS A 742 33.86 -40.84 -2.94
CA LYS A 742 34.08 -41.01 -1.50
C LYS A 742 33.02 -41.90 -0.86
N LYS A 743 33.44 -42.77 0.05
CA LYS A 743 32.53 -43.63 0.81
C LYS A 743 31.98 -42.85 2.01
N VAL A 744 30.67 -42.64 2.03
CA VAL A 744 29.92 -42.08 3.16
C VAL A 744 29.07 -43.19 3.79
N LYS A 745 28.88 -43.17 5.10
CA LYS A 745 27.96 -44.12 5.76
C LYS A 745 26.51 -43.68 5.48
N PRO A 746 25.64 -44.53 4.88
CA PRO A 746 24.24 -44.19 4.59
C PRO A 746 23.49 -43.56 5.78
N LYS A 747 23.68 -44.14 6.98
CA LYS A 747 23.06 -43.67 8.23
C LYS A 747 23.35 -42.20 8.59
N LEU A 748 24.50 -41.64 8.15
CA LEU A 748 24.81 -40.23 8.43
C LEU A 748 23.96 -39.30 7.58
N LEU A 749 23.78 -39.65 6.31
CA LEU A 749 22.97 -38.88 5.36
C LEU A 749 21.48 -38.99 5.72
N GLU A 750 21.01 -40.19 6.07
CA GLU A 750 19.65 -40.40 6.60
C GLU A 750 19.39 -39.53 7.83
N ALA A 751 20.32 -39.51 8.79
CA ALA A 751 20.20 -38.69 9.97
C ALA A 751 20.09 -37.19 9.64
N SER A 752 20.91 -36.69 8.71
CA SER A 752 20.84 -35.28 8.27
C SER A 752 19.52 -34.95 7.57
N ILE A 753 19.04 -35.84 6.70
CA ILE A 753 17.78 -35.67 5.96
C ILE A 753 16.60 -35.61 6.93
N GLU A 754 16.53 -36.55 7.88
CA GLU A 754 15.47 -36.57 8.88
C GLU A 754 15.55 -35.35 9.81
N LEU A 755 16.75 -34.95 10.24
CA LEU A 755 16.94 -33.73 11.03
C LEU A 755 16.42 -32.48 10.31
N ILE A 756 16.73 -32.33 9.02
CA ILE A 756 16.26 -31.21 8.20
C ILE A 756 14.72 -31.24 8.11
N LYS A 757 14.14 -32.39 7.78
CA LYS A 757 12.68 -32.55 7.64
C LYS A 757 11.93 -32.25 8.94
N SER A 758 12.48 -32.67 10.08
CA SER A 758 11.87 -32.45 11.40
C SER A 758 12.24 -31.12 12.06
N SER A 759 13.11 -30.31 11.45
CA SER A 759 13.67 -29.09 12.07
C SER A 759 12.64 -27.96 12.26
N GLY A 760 11.58 -27.93 11.46
CA GLY A 760 10.67 -26.79 11.35
C GLY A 760 11.24 -25.58 10.61
N VAL A 761 12.47 -25.67 10.11
CA VAL A 761 13.12 -24.64 9.28
C VAL A 761 12.76 -24.90 7.81
N PRO A 762 12.38 -23.88 7.00
CA PRO A 762 12.23 -24.03 5.56
C PRO A 762 13.45 -24.69 4.90
N TYR A 763 13.23 -25.67 4.01
CA TYR A 763 14.33 -26.42 3.40
C TYR A 763 14.10 -26.77 1.94
N GLN A 764 15.19 -27.10 1.25
CA GLN A 764 15.19 -27.63 -0.12
C GLN A 764 16.20 -28.75 -0.28
N PHE A 765 15.77 -29.90 -0.80
CA PHE A 765 16.69 -30.94 -1.24
C PHE A 765 16.97 -30.80 -2.72
N ARG A 766 18.24 -30.93 -3.10
CA ARG A 766 18.73 -30.76 -4.47
C ARG A 766 19.57 -31.94 -4.90
N THR A 767 19.68 -32.18 -6.20
CA THR A 767 20.63 -33.14 -6.76
C THR A 767 21.16 -32.64 -8.10
N THR A 768 22.43 -32.92 -8.40
CA THR A 768 23.03 -32.60 -9.69
C THR A 768 23.04 -33.84 -10.56
N VAL A 769 22.35 -33.80 -11.71
CA VAL A 769 22.22 -34.93 -12.63
C VAL A 769 23.40 -34.92 -13.60
N VAL A 770 24.40 -35.74 -13.29
CA VAL A 770 25.61 -35.92 -14.09
C VAL A 770 25.39 -37.08 -15.07
N PRO A 771 25.55 -36.88 -16.40
CA PRO A 771 25.36 -37.94 -17.38
C PRO A 771 26.18 -39.19 -17.08
N ASP A 772 25.60 -40.36 -17.34
CA ASP A 772 26.23 -41.68 -17.18
C ASP A 772 26.68 -42.03 -15.74
N ILE A 773 26.44 -41.14 -14.77
CA ILE A 773 26.86 -41.28 -13.37
C ILE A 773 25.66 -41.29 -12.44
N VAL A 774 24.72 -40.35 -12.60
CA VAL A 774 23.49 -40.35 -11.81
C VAL A 774 22.38 -40.90 -12.69
N ASP A 775 21.96 -42.13 -12.40
CA ASP A 775 20.92 -42.83 -13.16
C ASP A 775 19.51 -42.54 -12.60
N VAL A 776 18.48 -43.00 -13.31
CA VAL A 776 17.08 -42.78 -12.93
C VAL A 776 16.75 -43.43 -11.58
N GLU A 777 17.34 -44.59 -11.26
CA GLU A 777 17.14 -45.28 -9.98
C GLU A 777 17.70 -44.46 -8.81
N ASP A 778 18.88 -43.86 -8.98
CA ASP A 778 19.47 -42.92 -8.03
C ASP A 778 18.58 -41.70 -7.79
N LEU A 779 17.96 -41.16 -8.84
CA LEU A 779 17.06 -40.00 -8.73
C LEU A 779 15.75 -40.35 -8.02
N PHE A 780 15.17 -41.53 -8.30
CA PHE A 780 14.00 -42.02 -7.58
C PHE A 780 14.29 -42.19 -6.09
N GLU A 781 15.45 -42.77 -5.75
CA GLU A 781 15.85 -42.96 -4.37
C GLU A 781 16.11 -41.62 -3.66
N ALA A 782 16.82 -40.69 -4.31
CA ALA A 782 17.02 -39.34 -3.78
C ALA A 782 15.69 -38.61 -3.55
N LYS A 783 14.72 -38.76 -4.46
CA LYS A 783 13.38 -38.17 -4.34
C LYS A 783 12.56 -38.83 -3.24
N ARG A 784 12.69 -40.14 -3.05
CA ARG A 784 12.07 -40.86 -1.93
C ARG A 784 12.58 -40.32 -0.60
N LEU A 785 13.91 -40.18 -0.47
CA LEU A 785 14.57 -39.68 0.74
C LEU A 785 14.17 -38.24 1.07
N SER A 786 14.04 -37.37 0.06
CA SER A 786 13.63 -35.97 0.25
C SER A 786 12.15 -35.78 0.62
N GLY A 787 11.37 -36.84 0.76
CA GLY A 787 9.92 -36.74 1.00
C GLY A 787 9.13 -36.33 -0.24
N ARG A 788 9.62 -36.72 -1.43
CA ARG A 788 9.08 -36.40 -2.77
C ARG A 788 9.35 -34.98 -3.29
N ASN A 789 10.01 -34.14 -2.51
CA ASN A 789 10.38 -32.77 -2.89
C ASN A 789 11.89 -32.68 -3.21
N LEU A 790 12.26 -33.00 -4.45
CA LEU A 790 13.66 -32.96 -4.93
C LEU A 790 13.78 -32.01 -6.12
N THR A 791 14.69 -31.05 -6.05
CA THR A 791 15.05 -30.18 -7.17
C THR A 791 16.23 -30.77 -7.94
N MET A 792 16.04 -31.06 -9.22
CA MET A 792 17.11 -31.58 -10.09
C MET A 792 17.84 -30.42 -10.79
N GLN A 793 19.16 -30.43 -10.74
CA GLN A 793 20.04 -29.46 -11.37
C GLN A 793 20.83 -30.15 -12.49
N ARG A 794 20.98 -29.48 -13.63
CA ARG A 794 21.75 -30.01 -14.74
C ARG A 794 23.25 -29.86 -14.47
N PHE A 795 24.01 -30.93 -14.68
CA PHE A 795 25.46 -30.82 -14.79
C PHE A 795 25.83 -29.98 -16.01
N ARG A 796 26.66 -28.96 -15.79
CA ARG A 796 27.35 -28.22 -16.85
C ARG A 796 28.80 -28.69 -16.93
N ASN A 797 29.45 -28.60 -18.08
CA ASN A 797 30.91 -28.74 -18.14
C ASN A 797 31.55 -27.35 -18.01
N GLY A 798 32.86 -27.28 -17.74
CA GLY A 798 33.51 -25.99 -17.51
C GLY A 798 34.92 -26.10 -16.94
N GLY A 799 35.71 -25.04 -17.14
CA GLY A 799 37.13 -25.00 -16.76
C GLY A 799 37.40 -25.06 -15.25
N THR A 800 36.40 -24.76 -14.42
CA THR A 800 36.51 -24.76 -12.94
C THR A 800 36.20 -26.11 -12.31
N ILE A 801 35.89 -27.14 -13.10
CA ILE A 801 35.60 -28.47 -12.55
C ILE A 801 36.87 -29.10 -11.95
N LEU A 802 36.69 -29.77 -10.81
CA LEU A 802 37.75 -30.37 -9.98
C LEU A 802 38.63 -31.37 -10.75
N ASP A 803 38.03 -32.38 -11.38
CA ASP A 803 38.74 -33.37 -12.19
C ASP A 803 38.72 -32.96 -13.66
N GLU A 804 39.90 -32.92 -14.28
CA GLU A 804 40.07 -32.46 -15.65
C GLU A 804 39.27 -33.28 -16.67
N SER A 805 39.05 -34.57 -16.39
CA SER A 805 38.24 -35.46 -17.26
C SER A 805 36.79 -35.00 -17.37
N TYR A 806 36.30 -34.21 -16.40
CA TYR A 806 34.94 -33.69 -16.40
C TYR A 806 34.79 -32.31 -17.05
N ARG A 807 35.89 -31.62 -17.35
CA ARG A 807 35.85 -30.25 -17.94
C ARG A 807 35.30 -30.23 -19.35
N THR A 808 35.45 -31.31 -20.10
CA THR A 808 34.90 -31.50 -21.46
C THR A 808 33.89 -32.65 -21.51
N PHE A 809 33.38 -33.08 -20.35
CA PHE A 809 32.43 -34.17 -20.28
C PHE A 809 31.08 -33.74 -20.87
N ARG A 810 30.34 -34.72 -21.39
CA ARG A 810 29.05 -34.47 -22.03
C ARG A 810 28.08 -33.82 -21.04
N GLU A 811 27.24 -32.90 -21.54
CA GLU A 811 26.06 -32.40 -20.83
C GLU A 811 24.80 -33.11 -21.35
N HIS A 812 23.75 -33.19 -20.51
CA HIS A 812 22.42 -33.55 -21.00
C HIS A 812 21.91 -32.49 -21.97
N THR A 813 21.32 -32.91 -23.10
CA THR A 813 20.52 -31.99 -23.92
C THR A 813 19.24 -31.58 -23.16
N ASP A 814 18.57 -30.52 -23.62
CA ASP A 814 17.29 -30.11 -23.02
C ASP A 814 16.27 -31.26 -23.03
N GLU A 815 16.13 -31.94 -24.17
CA GLU A 815 15.24 -33.10 -24.30
C GLU A 815 15.59 -34.25 -23.35
N GLU A 816 16.88 -34.54 -23.16
CA GLU A 816 17.32 -35.62 -22.26
C GLU A 816 17.04 -35.28 -20.80
N PHE A 817 17.33 -34.04 -20.40
CA PHE A 817 17.09 -33.58 -19.05
C PHE A 817 15.59 -33.52 -18.73
N ASP A 818 14.76 -33.03 -19.66
CA ASP A 818 13.31 -32.95 -19.49
C ASP A 818 12.65 -34.34 -19.45
N ARG A 819 13.17 -35.30 -20.23
CA ARG A 819 12.74 -36.71 -20.14
C ARG A 819 13.07 -37.30 -18.78
N LEU A 820 14.26 -37.05 -18.24
CA LEU A 820 14.65 -37.51 -16.90
C LEU A 820 13.77 -36.87 -15.81
N ILE A 821 13.49 -35.56 -15.91
CA ILE A 821 12.56 -34.89 -15.01
C ILE A 821 11.19 -35.55 -15.09
N SER A 822 10.68 -35.81 -16.30
CA SER A 822 9.35 -36.42 -16.51
C SER A 822 9.26 -37.86 -16.02
N GLN A 823 10.36 -38.62 -16.10
CA GLN A 823 10.41 -40.00 -15.59
C GLN A 823 10.41 -40.04 -14.06
N VAL A 824 11.06 -39.06 -13.42
CA VAL A 824 11.19 -38.99 -11.96
C VAL A 824 10.03 -38.24 -11.31
N ALA A 825 9.34 -37.34 -12.05
CA ALA A 825 8.14 -36.58 -11.64
C ALA A 825 7.03 -37.50 -11.15
#